data_AF-A0A378IR06-F1
#
_entry.id   AF-A0A378IR06-F1
#
_cell.length_a   1.000
_cell.length_b   1.000
_cell.length_c   1.000
_cell.angle_alpha   90.00
_cell.angle_beta   90.00
_cell.angle_gamma   90.00
#
_symmetry.space_group_name_H-M   'P 1'
#
loop_
_entity.id
_entity.type
_entity.pdbx_description
1 polymer ?
#
loop_
_entity_poly.entity_id
_entity_poly.type
_entity_poly.pdbx_seq_one_letter_code
_entity_poly.pdbx_strand_id
1 'polypeptide(L)'
;MEITTCLIGEDSLVIQCGDQLLSRNHRIHLVISPLNSVQEWAEEHGISWIASIDKLANIEPFQVDYLFSIVNSRILSKSIRNLARCYAINYHDSLLPKFAGLNSTSWALVHNEKEHGVTWHIMNDKIDEGEIVYQQSLPIYPNDTVLTLNLRCYENAISSFTQMIKLIEAGLLAPRKQVLDKRSYFAANHHLPCFGFIDWRLFSAKTIERITRALSIQKYSNHVGTLKLLADRDYAIVSQVELGCAPNTAENKLGTILDIDENGLVVSTVGQPIKFVELLSLAGEPISIKDWVNSHGLQVGQVLPYYRVKDIEAQRKYHSSALANERYWISKIKAISEHNTFNLQRLKQSMEFERLETSICLNDIFPSKQFDNKVELLLTAILVYLYRLNNQEQLSVSIVQPEYNHLQEQFGPLFSGFLPLLFHKENDFSFQEALESVTKSLVELDKRSVFLSDIAARHPELKGSQMESGIVINLSGANKDYPCQTETVLYFNLDPDRGKIEILHRMELNRDDSLLKELMSHCTQHLVNILIQLINYPFVSARKFCFLTQAERYNLLQVWGKGKTRYLPEKSLAMLFETQVASNPDKVAVYFNHLSVTYLELNELAERVANRIRQQQLPAQHFIGLYLQRSIEMLAVILGILKVNCAYVPLDTKYPLLKIEQIVEDANLSCLFIQQKSVEQFNDFFKQKEKKVELLTVEAILSTQQKACEQVPTDLTITNKIAYIMFTSGTTGRPKGVVVTHRNIINYCKWFTETTHFDEKCTIDFSSSIAFDLSVPCTLAPLLVGGPLL
;
A
#
# COMPACT_ATOMS: atom_id res chain seq x y z
N MET A 1 -22.63 23.55 -38.47
CA MET A 1 -23.52 23.49 -37.29
C MET A 1 -22.62 23.24 -36.09
N GLU A 2 -22.66 24.09 -35.08
CA GLU A 2 -21.97 23.82 -33.81
C GLU A 2 -22.90 22.98 -32.93
N ILE A 3 -22.38 21.90 -32.34
CA ILE A 3 -23.11 21.06 -31.39
C ILE A 3 -22.40 21.07 -30.03
N THR A 4 -23.17 20.93 -28.97
CA THR A 4 -22.68 20.76 -27.60
C THR A 4 -22.70 19.29 -27.20
N THR A 5 -21.64 18.80 -26.56
CA THR A 5 -21.48 17.38 -26.26
C THR A 5 -21.03 17.09 -24.82
N CYS A 6 -21.32 15.89 -24.34
CA CYS A 6 -20.75 15.32 -23.11
C CYS A 6 -20.10 13.98 -23.46
N LEU A 7 -18.87 13.75 -22.98
CA LEU A 7 -18.15 12.50 -23.19
C LEU A 7 -18.05 11.70 -21.89
N ILE A 8 -18.27 10.39 -21.95
CA ILE A 8 -18.12 9.46 -20.83
C ILE A 8 -17.30 8.27 -21.30
N GLY A 9 -16.22 7.91 -20.61
CA GLY A 9 -15.47 6.72 -20.97
C GLY A 9 -14.25 6.41 -20.12
N GLU A 10 -13.76 5.18 -20.25
CA GLU A 10 -12.67 4.61 -19.44
C GLU A 10 -11.45 4.22 -20.30
N ASP A 11 -11.37 4.74 -21.53
CA ASP A 11 -10.31 4.41 -22.51
C ASP A 11 -9.80 5.66 -23.25
N SER A 12 -8.57 5.59 -23.81
CA SER A 12 -7.97 6.68 -24.60
C SER A 12 -8.76 7.04 -25.86
N LEU A 13 -9.67 6.17 -26.32
CA LEU A 13 -10.59 6.48 -27.42
C LEU A 13 -11.43 7.74 -27.15
N VAL A 14 -11.71 8.07 -25.89
CA VAL A 14 -12.40 9.32 -25.50
C VAL A 14 -11.65 10.55 -25.99
N ILE A 15 -10.31 10.56 -25.86
CA ILE A 15 -9.43 11.65 -26.31
C ILE A 15 -9.52 11.77 -27.82
N GLN A 16 -9.37 10.66 -28.55
CA GLN A 16 -9.40 10.64 -30.01
C GLN A 16 -10.75 11.13 -30.56
N CYS A 17 -11.86 10.71 -29.97
CA CYS A 17 -13.19 11.22 -30.32
C CYS A 17 -13.36 12.70 -29.94
N GLY A 18 -12.83 13.12 -28.81
CA GLY A 18 -12.81 14.52 -28.37
C GLY A 18 -12.09 15.43 -29.36
N ASP A 19 -10.89 15.05 -29.80
CA ASP A 19 -10.10 15.80 -30.80
C ASP A 19 -10.85 15.94 -32.14
N GLN A 20 -11.61 14.92 -32.55
CA GLN A 20 -12.46 15.00 -33.74
C GLN A 20 -13.60 16.01 -33.57
N LEU A 21 -14.15 16.18 -32.36
CA LEU A 21 -15.17 17.20 -32.09
C LEU A 21 -14.54 18.61 -32.10
N LEU A 22 -13.42 18.79 -31.41
CA LEU A 22 -12.76 20.09 -31.27
C LEU A 22 -12.23 20.60 -32.61
N SER A 23 -11.58 19.74 -33.42
CA SER A 23 -11.07 20.11 -34.75
C SER A 23 -12.18 20.51 -35.74
N ARG A 24 -13.43 20.17 -35.45
CA ARG A 24 -14.62 20.52 -36.26
C ARG A 24 -15.41 21.69 -35.65
N ASN A 25 -14.85 22.37 -34.66
CA ASN A 25 -15.46 23.49 -33.94
C ASN A 25 -16.76 23.10 -33.21
N HIS A 26 -16.82 21.90 -32.63
CA HIS A 26 -17.88 21.52 -31.69
C HIS A 26 -17.43 21.74 -30.25
N ARG A 27 -18.39 21.96 -29.35
CA ARG A 27 -18.11 22.27 -27.94
C ARG A 27 -18.31 21.05 -27.06
N ILE A 28 -17.30 20.70 -26.28
CA ILE A 28 -17.39 19.68 -25.24
C ILE A 28 -17.69 20.38 -23.91
N HIS A 29 -18.83 20.07 -23.30
CA HIS A 29 -19.26 20.68 -22.04
C HIS A 29 -18.59 20.01 -20.83
N LEU A 30 -18.59 18.69 -20.80
CA LEU A 30 -18.08 17.88 -19.69
C LEU A 30 -17.50 16.56 -20.19
N VAL A 31 -16.40 16.14 -19.58
CA VAL A 31 -15.80 14.83 -19.77
C VAL A 31 -15.80 14.06 -18.44
N ILE A 32 -16.28 12.82 -18.47
CA ILE A 32 -16.35 11.94 -17.30
C ILE A 32 -15.45 10.74 -17.53
N SER A 33 -14.33 10.67 -16.82
CA SER A 33 -13.37 9.57 -16.96
C SER A 33 -12.50 9.41 -15.72
N PRO A 34 -12.21 8.18 -15.26
CA PRO A 34 -11.26 7.93 -14.19
C PRO A 34 -9.80 8.00 -14.64
N LEU A 35 -9.52 8.19 -15.94
CA LEU A 35 -8.16 8.19 -16.48
C LEU A 35 -7.47 9.54 -16.33
N ASN A 36 -6.25 9.53 -15.77
CA ASN A 36 -5.41 10.74 -15.66
C ASN A 36 -5.09 11.35 -17.03
N SER A 37 -4.84 10.53 -18.06
CA SER A 37 -4.58 11.04 -19.41
C SER A 37 -5.77 11.80 -20.01
N VAL A 38 -7.00 11.41 -19.65
CA VAL A 38 -8.21 12.13 -20.08
C VAL A 38 -8.39 13.41 -19.27
N GLN A 39 -8.02 13.41 -17.99
CA GLN A 39 -7.98 14.62 -17.16
C GLN A 39 -7.01 15.65 -17.74
N GLU A 40 -5.76 15.24 -17.99
CA GLU A 40 -4.70 16.09 -18.57
C GLU A 40 -5.15 16.68 -19.91
N TRP A 41 -5.68 15.84 -20.81
CA TRP A 41 -6.22 16.30 -22.09
C TRP A 41 -7.37 17.31 -21.94
N ALA A 42 -8.29 17.07 -20.99
CA ALA A 42 -9.41 17.98 -20.76
C ALA A 42 -8.92 19.35 -20.21
N GLU A 43 -7.96 19.34 -19.30
CA GLU A 43 -7.35 20.56 -18.73
C GLU A 43 -6.61 21.37 -19.81
N GLU A 44 -5.84 20.72 -20.68
CA GLU A 44 -5.14 21.35 -21.82
C GLU A 44 -6.08 22.09 -22.77
N HIS A 45 -7.31 21.60 -22.92
CA HIS A 45 -8.33 22.18 -23.81
C HIS A 45 -9.35 23.05 -23.08
N GLY A 46 -9.19 23.28 -21.76
CA GLY A 46 -10.11 24.09 -20.96
C GLY A 46 -11.51 23.46 -20.80
N ILE A 47 -11.61 22.14 -20.84
CA ILE A 47 -12.86 21.38 -20.73
C ILE A 47 -13.07 20.95 -19.28
N SER A 48 -14.32 21.04 -18.79
CA SER A 48 -14.65 20.55 -17.44
C SER A 48 -14.51 19.04 -17.36
N TRP A 49 -13.95 18.54 -16.26
CA TRP A 49 -13.70 17.11 -16.05
C TRP A 49 -14.16 16.64 -14.66
N ILE A 50 -14.64 15.40 -14.59
CA ILE A 50 -14.84 14.67 -13.33
C ILE A 50 -14.42 13.20 -13.43
N ALA A 51 -13.91 12.67 -12.31
CA ALA A 51 -13.37 11.32 -12.21
C ALA A 51 -14.40 10.17 -12.33
N SER A 52 -15.68 10.44 -12.04
CA SER A 52 -16.73 9.40 -12.04
C SER A 52 -18.11 10.02 -12.18
N ILE A 53 -19.04 9.27 -12.78
CA ILE A 53 -20.47 9.56 -12.86
C ILE A 53 -21.07 9.92 -11.49
N ASP A 54 -20.57 9.33 -10.40
CA ASP A 54 -21.09 9.59 -9.04
C ASP A 54 -20.89 11.06 -8.62
N LYS A 55 -19.94 11.77 -9.23
CA LYS A 55 -19.68 13.19 -8.97
C LYS A 55 -20.60 14.14 -9.74
N LEU A 56 -21.43 13.64 -10.67
CA LEU A 56 -22.40 14.46 -11.41
C LEU A 56 -23.39 15.17 -10.48
N ALA A 57 -23.71 14.58 -9.32
CA ALA A 57 -24.61 15.20 -8.35
C ALA A 57 -24.09 16.54 -7.79
N ASN A 58 -22.78 16.81 -7.92
CA ASN A 58 -22.13 18.03 -7.46
C ASN A 58 -21.96 19.08 -8.57
N ILE A 59 -22.46 18.82 -9.77
CA ILE A 59 -22.41 19.73 -10.92
C ILE A 59 -23.79 20.37 -11.11
N GLU A 60 -23.83 21.65 -11.45
CA GLU A 60 -25.08 22.33 -11.80
C GLU A 60 -25.79 21.63 -12.98
N PRO A 61 -27.12 21.51 -12.96
CA PRO A 61 -27.85 20.87 -14.04
C PRO A 61 -27.57 21.51 -15.41
N PHE A 62 -27.22 20.69 -16.39
CA PHE A 62 -26.94 21.12 -17.76
C PHE A 62 -27.64 20.22 -18.78
N GLN A 63 -27.62 20.66 -20.04
CA GLN A 63 -28.09 19.90 -21.20
C GLN A 63 -27.11 20.08 -22.34
N VAL A 64 -26.87 19.00 -23.08
CA VAL A 64 -26.04 18.96 -24.28
C VAL A 64 -26.86 18.43 -25.45
N ASP A 65 -26.45 18.70 -26.68
CA ASP A 65 -27.16 18.18 -27.85
C ASP A 65 -26.95 16.67 -27.96
N TYR A 66 -25.73 16.18 -27.73
CA TYR A 66 -25.37 14.77 -27.78
C TYR A 66 -24.55 14.32 -26.56
N LEU A 67 -24.80 13.10 -26.09
CA LEU A 67 -23.96 12.45 -25.08
C LEU A 67 -23.32 11.21 -25.72
N PHE A 68 -22.01 11.07 -25.60
CA PHE A 68 -21.28 9.92 -26.12
C PHE A 68 -20.70 9.09 -24.98
N SER A 69 -21.13 7.83 -24.91
CA SER A 69 -20.59 6.79 -24.02
C SER A 69 -19.60 5.94 -24.82
N ILE A 70 -18.32 5.99 -24.44
CA ILE A 70 -17.21 5.41 -25.19
C ILE A 70 -16.44 4.48 -24.26
N VAL A 71 -16.54 3.16 -24.47
CA VAL A 71 -15.86 2.15 -23.63
C VAL A 71 -16.13 2.40 -22.14
N ASN A 72 -17.41 2.46 -21.77
CA ASN A 72 -17.86 2.72 -20.41
C ASN A 72 -18.40 1.42 -19.80
N SER A 73 -17.87 1.03 -18.64
CA SER A 73 -18.25 -0.22 -17.98
C SER A 73 -19.48 -0.12 -17.07
N ARG A 74 -20.12 1.06 -16.98
CA ARG A 74 -21.29 1.32 -16.12
C ARG A 74 -22.58 1.50 -16.93
N ILE A 75 -23.68 0.92 -16.43
CA ILE A 75 -25.02 1.17 -16.98
C ILE A 75 -25.45 2.59 -16.59
N LEU A 76 -25.69 3.44 -17.59
CA LEU A 76 -26.13 4.82 -17.37
C LEU A 76 -27.61 4.87 -16.99
N SER A 77 -27.95 5.62 -15.94
CA SER A 77 -29.34 5.83 -15.54
C SER A 77 -30.12 6.64 -16.58
N LYS A 78 -31.46 6.56 -16.53
CA LYS A 78 -32.33 7.37 -17.41
C LYS A 78 -32.09 8.87 -17.24
N SER A 79 -31.81 9.34 -16.02
CA SER A 79 -31.51 10.76 -15.75
C SER A 79 -30.26 11.24 -16.47
N ILE A 80 -29.21 10.41 -16.51
CA ILE A 80 -27.95 10.75 -17.21
C ILE A 80 -28.17 10.75 -18.73
N ARG A 81 -28.87 9.74 -19.27
CA ARG A 81 -29.15 9.68 -20.72
C ARG A 81 -29.99 10.87 -21.19
N ASN A 82 -30.88 11.37 -20.35
CA ASN A 82 -31.70 12.56 -20.62
C ASN A 82 -30.92 13.88 -20.57
N LEU A 83 -29.61 13.89 -20.30
CA LEU A 83 -28.77 15.07 -20.50
C LEU A 83 -28.60 15.43 -21.98
N ALA A 84 -28.81 14.46 -22.88
CA ALA A 84 -28.78 14.68 -24.33
C ALA A 84 -30.17 15.09 -24.84
N ARG A 85 -30.25 16.23 -25.54
CA ARG A 85 -31.47 16.71 -26.19
C ARG A 85 -31.82 15.91 -27.43
N CYS A 86 -30.80 15.52 -28.20
CA CYS A 86 -30.96 14.70 -29.40
C CYS A 86 -30.81 13.22 -29.02
N TYR A 87 -29.58 12.71 -28.98
CA TYR A 87 -29.32 11.30 -28.71
C TYR A 87 -28.18 11.11 -27.71
N ALA A 88 -28.39 10.17 -26.80
CA ALA A 88 -27.33 9.58 -26.00
C ALA A 88 -26.83 8.32 -26.73
N ILE A 89 -25.62 8.36 -27.27
CA ILE A 89 -25.06 7.37 -28.20
C ILE A 89 -23.94 6.61 -27.50
N ASN A 90 -23.97 5.28 -27.58
CA ASN A 90 -22.93 4.39 -27.08
C ASN A 90 -22.11 3.81 -28.23
N TYR A 91 -20.81 3.71 -28.00
CA TYR A 91 -19.90 2.91 -28.80
C TYR A 91 -19.91 1.46 -28.32
N HIS A 92 -20.03 0.52 -29.26
CA HIS A 92 -19.88 -0.90 -29.01
C HIS A 92 -18.99 -1.53 -30.08
N ASP A 93 -18.03 -2.35 -29.67
CA ASP A 93 -17.01 -2.95 -30.53
C ASP A 93 -17.48 -4.23 -31.23
N SER A 94 -18.73 -4.25 -31.72
CA SER A 94 -19.27 -5.37 -32.50
C SER A 94 -20.19 -4.92 -33.63
N LEU A 95 -20.59 -5.87 -34.50
CA LEU A 95 -21.75 -5.71 -35.40
C LEU A 95 -23.05 -6.07 -34.68
N LEU A 96 -23.60 -5.13 -33.91
CA LEU A 96 -24.90 -5.30 -33.25
C LEU A 96 -26.00 -5.67 -34.27
N PRO A 97 -26.90 -6.61 -33.91
CA PRO A 97 -27.18 -7.11 -32.55
C PRO A 97 -26.29 -8.28 -32.07
N LYS A 98 -25.30 -8.73 -32.86
CA LYS A 98 -24.41 -9.82 -32.43
C LYS A 98 -23.38 -9.32 -31.42
N PHE A 99 -23.03 -10.18 -30.46
CA PHE A 99 -21.98 -9.97 -29.46
C PHE A 99 -22.17 -8.70 -28.61
N ALA A 100 -23.41 -8.44 -28.20
CA ALA A 100 -23.73 -7.43 -27.17
C ALA A 100 -23.10 -7.82 -25.82
N GLY A 101 -22.87 -6.83 -24.95
CA GLY A 101 -22.28 -7.04 -23.62
C GLY A 101 -20.76 -6.87 -23.61
N LEU A 102 -20.02 -7.83 -23.05
CA LEU A 102 -18.59 -7.68 -22.76
C LEU A 102 -17.72 -8.61 -23.62
N ASN A 103 -16.47 -8.18 -23.87
CA ASN A 103 -15.43 -8.95 -24.57
C ASN A 103 -15.86 -9.46 -25.97
N SER A 104 -16.54 -8.61 -26.74
CA SER A 104 -17.22 -9.00 -27.98
C SER A 104 -16.27 -9.62 -29.03
N THR A 105 -15.05 -9.11 -29.15
CA THR A 105 -14.00 -9.59 -30.07
C THR A 105 -13.50 -10.99 -29.71
N SER A 106 -13.29 -11.27 -28.42
CA SER A 106 -12.99 -12.63 -27.95
C SER A 106 -14.11 -13.58 -28.33
N TRP A 107 -15.36 -13.21 -28.09
CA TRP A 107 -16.50 -14.07 -28.40
C TRP A 107 -16.69 -14.29 -29.89
N ALA A 108 -16.45 -13.27 -30.73
CA ALA A 108 -16.47 -13.40 -32.19
C ALA A 108 -15.44 -14.43 -32.68
N LEU A 109 -14.22 -14.39 -32.13
CA LEU A 109 -13.18 -15.39 -32.42
C LEU A 109 -13.59 -16.77 -31.93
N VAL A 110 -14.06 -16.93 -30.68
CA VAL A 110 -14.52 -18.24 -30.15
C VAL A 110 -15.59 -18.86 -31.04
N HIS A 111 -16.54 -18.06 -31.53
CA HIS A 111 -17.64 -18.50 -32.41
C HIS A 111 -17.26 -18.63 -33.90
N ASN A 112 -15.98 -18.43 -34.25
CA ASN A 112 -15.47 -18.57 -35.62
C ASN A 112 -16.18 -17.65 -36.64
N GLU A 113 -16.48 -16.42 -36.22
CA GLU A 113 -16.99 -15.40 -37.13
C GLU A 113 -15.92 -15.01 -38.15
N LYS A 114 -16.36 -14.64 -39.36
CA LYS A 114 -15.47 -14.19 -40.45
C LYS A 114 -15.44 -12.68 -40.57
N GLU A 115 -16.40 -12.01 -39.96
CA GLU A 115 -16.60 -10.58 -40.01
C GLU A 115 -17.02 -10.09 -38.63
N HIS A 116 -16.48 -8.96 -38.24
CA HIS A 116 -16.80 -8.24 -37.01
C HIS A 116 -16.98 -6.76 -37.34
N GLY A 117 -17.00 -5.86 -36.35
CA GLY A 117 -17.23 -4.47 -36.65
C GLY A 117 -17.31 -3.58 -35.43
N VAL A 118 -17.69 -2.34 -35.67
CA VAL A 118 -18.01 -1.35 -34.64
C VAL A 118 -19.39 -0.77 -34.88
N THR A 119 -20.09 -0.44 -33.80
CA THR A 119 -21.43 0.14 -33.84
C THR A 119 -21.53 1.34 -32.91
N TRP A 120 -22.10 2.43 -33.43
CA TRP A 120 -22.61 3.55 -32.64
C TRP A 120 -24.13 3.44 -32.60
N HIS A 121 -24.71 3.31 -31.41
CA HIS A 121 -26.15 3.12 -31.25
C HIS A 121 -26.72 3.99 -30.13
N ILE A 122 -28.01 4.30 -30.20
CA ILE A 122 -28.71 5.05 -29.16
C ILE A 122 -28.82 4.16 -27.91
N MET A 123 -28.63 4.74 -26.72
CA MET A 123 -28.82 4.05 -25.45
C MET A 123 -30.30 4.05 -25.03
N ASN A 124 -30.79 2.93 -24.52
CA ASN A 124 -32.14 2.79 -23.95
C ASN A 124 -32.08 2.05 -22.59
N ASP A 125 -33.21 1.52 -22.12
CA ASP A 125 -33.29 0.79 -20.84
C ASP A 125 -32.72 -0.65 -20.91
N LYS A 126 -32.23 -1.07 -22.09
CA LYS A 126 -31.67 -2.39 -22.36
C LYS A 126 -30.20 -2.27 -22.80
N ILE A 127 -29.43 -3.32 -22.58
CA ILE A 127 -28.00 -3.35 -22.92
C ILE A 127 -27.84 -3.61 -24.41
N ASP A 128 -27.29 -2.63 -25.13
CA ASP A 128 -26.94 -2.66 -26.56
C ASP A 128 -28.09 -3.00 -27.53
N GLU A 129 -29.34 -2.71 -27.17
CA GLU A 129 -30.53 -2.99 -28.02
C GLU A 129 -31.06 -1.76 -28.76
N GLY A 130 -30.52 -0.57 -28.51
CA GLY A 130 -31.04 0.66 -29.10
C GLY A 130 -30.72 0.82 -30.59
N GLU A 131 -31.34 1.82 -31.21
CA GLU A 131 -31.26 2.00 -32.67
C GLU A 131 -29.83 2.33 -33.11
N ILE A 132 -29.37 1.70 -34.17
CA ILE A 132 -28.04 1.90 -34.74
C ILE A 132 -28.03 3.23 -35.47
N VAL A 133 -27.07 4.07 -35.12
CA VAL A 133 -26.82 5.37 -35.75
C VAL A 133 -25.79 5.23 -36.87
N TYR A 134 -24.71 4.49 -36.60
CA TYR A 134 -23.68 4.19 -37.58
C TYR A 134 -23.07 2.82 -37.26
N GLN A 135 -22.73 2.04 -38.27
CA GLN A 135 -22.12 0.73 -38.09
C GLN A 135 -21.20 0.43 -39.27
N GLN A 136 -20.04 -0.15 -38.98
CA GLN A 136 -19.01 -0.44 -39.95
C GLN A 136 -18.44 -1.83 -39.71
N SER A 137 -18.35 -2.63 -40.77
CA SER A 137 -17.83 -3.99 -40.70
C SER A 137 -16.34 -4.05 -41.03
N LEU A 138 -15.69 -5.08 -40.51
CA LEU A 138 -14.29 -5.39 -40.74
C LEU A 138 -14.09 -6.92 -40.80
N PRO A 139 -13.25 -7.43 -41.73
CA PRO A 139 -12.98 -8.86 -41.82
C PRO A 139 -12.13 -9.33 -40.65
N ILE A 140 -12.38 -10.55 -40.18
CA ILE A 140 -11.49 -11.26 -39.25
C ILE A 140 -10.52 -12.12 -40.08
N TYR A 141 -9.22 -11.83 -39.97
CA TYR A 141 -8.19 -12.58 -40.70
C TYR A 141 -7.83 -13.89 -39.96
N PRO A 142 -7.33 -14.92 -40.67
CA PRO A 142 -7.05 -16.23 -40.06
C PRO A 142 -6.13 -16.20 -38.83
N ASN A 143 -5.17 -15.28 -38.80
CA ASN A 143 -4.19 -15.14 -37.72
C ASN A 143 -4.54 -14.03 -36.72
N ASP A 144 -5.73 -13.42 -36.81
CA ASP A 144 -6.11 -12.37 -35.87
C ASP A 144 -6.19 -12.95 -34.45
N THR A 145 -5.54 -12.29 -33.51
CA THR A 145 -5.77 -12.51 -32.08
C THR A 145 -6.82 -11.54 -31.58
N VAL A 146 -7.33 -11.75 -30.36
CA VAL A 146 -8.21 -10.78 -29.72
C VAL A 146 -7.56 -9.38 -29.68
N LEU A 147 -6.24 -9.32 -29.44
CA LEU A 147 -5.52 -8.05 -29.41
C LEU A 147 -5.49 -7.36 -30.77
N THR A 148 -5.14 -8.08 -31.86
CA THR A 148 -5.11 -7.46 -33.19
C THR A 148 -6.50 -7.04 -33.65
N LEU A 149 -7.53 -7.83 -33.32
CA LEU A 149 -8.92 -7.50 -33.62
C LEU A 149 -9.39 -6.27 -32.81
N ASN A 150 -9.05 -6.17 -31.53
CA ASN A 150 -9.34 -5.00 -30.68
C ASN A 150 -8.71 -3.73 -31.24
N LEU A 151 -7.43 -3.77 -31.61
CA LEU A 151 -6.72 -2.62 -32.18
C LEU A 151 -7.37 -2.15 -33.48
N ARG A 152 -7.78 -3.08 -34.35
CA ARG A 152 -8.50 -2.74 -35.58
C ARG A 152 -9.90 -2.18 -35.28
N CYS A 153 -10.60 -2.68 -34.27
CA CYS A 153 -11.87 -2.09 -33.84
C CYS A 153 -11.66 -0.66 -33.30
N TYR A 154 -10.60 -0.42 -32.52
CA TYR A 154 -10.23 0.91 -32.03
C TYR A 154 -9.98 1.90 -33.18
N GLU A 155 -9.20 1.53 -34.19
CA GLU A 155 -8.98 2.36 -35.39
C GLU A 155 -10.29 2.62 -36.18
N ASN A 156 -11.13 1.59 -36.30
CA ASN A 156 -12.45 1.72 -36.93
C ASN A 156 -13.41 2.57 -36.10
N ALA A 157 -13.28 2.60 -34.77
CA ALA A 157 -14.06 3.45 -33.89
C ALA A 157 -13.79 4.93 -34.18
N ILE A 158 -12.52 5.33 -34.34
CA ILE A 158 -12.14 6.71 -34.66
C ILE A 158 -12.70 7.14 -36.02
N SER A 159 -12.50 6.32 -37.05
CA SER A 159 -12.97 6.63 -38.40
C SER A 159 -14.50 6.64 -38.50
N SER A 160 -15.18 5.67 -37.87
CA SER A 160 -16.64 5.60 -37.81
C SER A 160 -17.26 6.74 -37.02
N PHE A 161 -16.64 7.16 -35.91
CA PHE A 161 -17.05 8.35 -35.16
C PHE A 161 -17.00 9.59 -36.04
N THR A 162 -15.90 9.77 -36.78
CA THR A 162 -15.73 10.90 -37.70
C THR A 162 -16.82 10.94 -38.77
N GLN A 163 -17.20 9.78 -39.34
CA GLN A 163 -18.29 9.70 -40.32
C GLN A 163 -19.66 9.97 -39.68
N MET A 164 -19.90 9.48 -38.47
CA MET A 164 -21.12 9.76 -37.72
C MET A 164 -21.26 11.27 -37.43
N ILE A 165 -20.19 11.96 -37.03
CA ILE A 165 -20.22 13.42 -36.81
C ILE A 165 -20.54 14.16 -38.11
N LYS A 166 -19.98 13.75 -39.26
CA LYS A 166 -20.34 14.33 -40.57
C LYS A 166 -21.83 14.17 -40.90
N LEU A 167 -22.43 13.03 -40.55
CA LEU A 167 -23.87 12.81 -40.73
C LEU A 167 -24.70 13.71 -39.80
N ILE A 168 -24.25 13.94 -38.56
CA ILE A 168 -24.87 14.89 -37.63
C ILE A 168 -24.84 16.31 -38.21
N GLU A 169 -23.68 16.77 -38.66
CA GLU A 169 -23.51 18.11 -39.23
C GLU A 169 -24.36 18.34 -40.49
N ALA A 170 -24.53 17.29 -41.30
CA ALA A 170 -25.36 17.32 -42.49
C ALA A 170 -26.87 17.19 -42.20
N GLY A 171 -27.26 16.91 -40.95
CA GLY A 171 -28.65 16.61 -40.59
C GLY A 171 -29.18 15.31 -41.21
N LEU A 172 -28.28 14.40 -41.59
CA LEU A 172 -28.59 13.14 -42.30
C LEU A 172 -28.55 11.92 -41.38
N LEU A 173 -28.48 12.13 -40.06
CA LEU A 173 -28.45 11.06 -39.09
C LEU A 173 -29.81 10.32 -39.07
N ALA A 174 -29.83 9.06 -39.49
CA ALA A 174 -31.04 8.25 -39.58
C ALA A 174 -30.90 6.95 -38.76
N PRO A 175 -31.34 6.94 -37.49
CA PRO A 175 -31.30 5.74 -36.65
C PRO A 175 -32.12 4.60 -37.25
N ARG A 176 -31.61 3.37 -37.17
CA ARG A 176 -32.29 2.15 -37.65
C ARG A 176 -32.45 1.14 -36.53
N LYS A 177 -33.61 0.48 -36.46
CA LYS A 177 -33.85 -0.60 -35.49
C LYS A 177 -32.97 -1.80 -35.76
N GLN A 178 -32.50 -2.43 -34.69
CA GLN A 178 -31.79 -3.71 -34.75
C GLN A 178 -32.77 -4.85 -35.03
N VAL A 179 -32.28 -5.91 -35.69
CA VAL A 179 -33.03 -7.16 -35.90
C VAL A 179 -32.76 -8.11 -34.73
N LEU A 180 -33.41 -7.88 -33.59
CA LEU A 180 -33.08 -8.52 -32.32
C LEU A 180 -33.22 -10.05 -32.29
N ASP A 181 -33.91 -10.68 -33.25
CA ASP A 181 -33.96 -12.14 -33.41
C ASP A 181 -32.58 -12.78 -33.63
N LYS A 182 -31.60 -12.00 -34.10
CA LYS A 182 -30.21 -12.44 -34.32
C LYS A 182 -29.26 -12.03 -33.18
N ARG A 183 -29.81 -11.55 -32.05
CA ARG A 183 -29.02 -11.03 -30.94
C ARG A 183 -28.26 -12.14 -30.22
N SER A 184 -26.99 -11.90 -29.92
CA SER A 184 -26.20 -12.69 -28.97
C SER A 184 -25.64 -11.75 -27.91
N TYR A 185 -25.65 -12.20 -26.65
CA TYR A 185 -25.27 -11.39 -25.49
C TYR A 185 -24.39 -12.16 -24.53
N PHE A 186 -23.30 -11.52 -24.12
CA PHE A 186 -22.27 -12.10 -23.27
C PHE A 186 -22.06 -11.20 -22.04
N ALA A 187 -22.50 -11.70 -20.89
CA ALA A 187 -22.30 -11.03 -19.60
C ALA A 187 -20.92 -11.34 -19.02
N ALA A 188 -20.53 -10.63 -17.94
CA ALA A 188 -19.28 -10.87 -17.21
C ALA A 188 -19.14 -12.30 -16.68
N ASN A 189 -20.25 -13.00 -16.44
CA ASN A 189 -20.28 -14.38 -15.96
C ASN A 189 -20.52 -15.42 -17.07
N HIS A 190 -20.41 -15.03 -18.34
CA HIS A 190 -20.55 -15.96 -19.46
C HIS A 190 -19.34 -16.91 -19.52
N HIS A 191 -19.58 -18.18 -19.82
CA HIS A 191 -18.56 -19.23 -19.76
C HIS A 191 -17.98 -19.55 -21.13
N LEU A 192 -16.68 -19.83 -21.17
CA LEU A 192 -16.10 -20.57 -22.29
C LEU A 192 -16.74 -21.96 -22.41
N PRO A 193 -16.78 -22.56 -23.62
CA PRO A 193 -17.16 -23.97 -23.77
C PRO A 193 -16.34 -24.86 -22.83
N CYS A 194 -17.02 -25.80 -22.15
CA CYS A 194 -16.39 -26.66 -21.14
C CYS A 194 -15.61 -25.88 -20.05
N PHE A 195 -16.01 -24.64 -19.74
CA PHE A 195 -15.32 -23.73 -18.80
C PHE A 195 -13.82 -23.53 -19.11
N GLY A 196 -13.44 -23.68 -20.38
CA GLY A 196 -12.07 -23.57 -20.86
C GLY A 196 -11.27 -24.87 -20.79
N PHE A 197 -11.79 -25.98 -20.24
CA PHE A 197 -11.11 -27.27 -20.32
C PHE A 197 -11.25 -27.90 -21.71
N ILE A 198 -10.16 -28.46 -22.22
CA ILE A 198 -10.17 -29.15 -23.51
C ILE A 198 -10.92 -30.48 -23.38
N ASP A 199 -12.05 -30.62 -24.07
CA ASP A 199 -12.71 -31.92 -24.31
C ASP A 199 -12.31 -32.42 -25.70
N TRP A 200 -11.46 -33.46 -25.73
CA TRP A 200 -10.88 -34.03 -26.95
C TRP A 200 -11.91 -34.54 -27.96
N ARG A 201 -13.16 -34.78 -27.55
CA ARG A 201 -14.24 -35.24 -28.44
C ARG A 201 -14.96 -34.09 -29.13
N LEU A 202 -14.96 -32.91 -28.51
CA LEU A 202 -15.67 -31.74 -28.97
C LEU A 202 -14.75 -30.75 -29.69
N PHE A 203 -13.49 -30.67 -29.27
CA PHE A 203 -12.54 -29.66 -29.75
C PHE A 203 -11.63 -30.25 -30.83
N SER A 204 -11.69 -29.69 -32.04
CA SER A 204 -10.69 -29.91 -33.08
C SER A 204 -9.44 -29.05 -32.84
N ALA A 205 -8.30 -29.39 -33.46
CA ALA A 205 -7.09 -28.56 -33.39
C ALA A 205 -7.36 -27.09 -33.78
N LYS A 206 -8.18 -26.85 -34.81
CA LYS A 206 -8.59 -25.50 -35.22
C LYS A 206 -9.46 -24.78 -34.18
N THR A 207 -10.20 -25.52 -33.35
CA THR A 207 -11.00 -24.94 -32.26
C THR A 207 -10.11 -24.55 -31.10
N ILE A 208 -9.16 -25.41 -30.72
CA ILE A 208 -8.16 -25.13 -29.68
C ILE A 208 -7.36 -23.88 -30.07
N GLU A 209 -6.77 -23.87 -31.27
CA GLU A 209 -6.01 -22.74 -31.81
C GLU A 209 -6.79 -21.41 -31.80
N ARG A 210 -8.05 -21.46 -32.24
CA ARG A 210 -8.92 -20.29 -32.28
C ARG A 210 -9.27 -19.76 -30.89
N ILE A 211 -9.56 -20.64 -29.93
CA ILE A 211 -9.81 -20.24 -28.54
C ILE A 211 -8.53 -19.66 -27.94
N THR A 212 -7.36 -20.26 -28.19
CA THR A 212 -6.07 -19.69 -27.75
C THR A 212 -5.93 -18.26 -28.24
N ARG A 213 -6.08 -17.99 -29.55
CA ARG A 213 -6.04 -16.62 -30.11
C ARG A 213 -7.08 -15.67 -29.53
N ALA A 214 -8.28 -16.17 -29.20
CA ALA A 214 -9.34 -15.38 -28.58
C ALA A 214 -9.05 -14.94 -27.15
N LEU A 215 -8.09 -15.60 -26.48
CA LEU A 215 -7.67 -15.35 -25.10
C LEU A 215 -6.28 -14.68 -25.01
N SER A 216 -5.52 -14.63 -26.11
CA SER A 216 -4.20 -14.00 -26.21
C SER A 216 -4.26 -12.46 -26.21
N ILE A 217 -4.54 -11.86 -25.05
CA ILE A 217 -4.66 -10.40 -24.89
C ILE A 217 -3.35 -9.73 -24.39
N GLN A 218 -2.26 -10.50 -24.29
CA GLN A 218 -0.91 -10.07 -23.89
C GLN A 218 -0.89 -9.32 -22.56
N LYS A 219 -0.55 -8.01 -22.57
CA LYS A 219 -0.36 -7.17 -21.38
C LYS A 219 -1.65 -6.64 -20.76
N TYR A 220 -2.81 -6.95 -21.34
CA TYR A 220 -4.11 -6.50 -20.85
C TYR A 220 -4.80 -7.59 -20.01
N SER A 221 -5.84 -7.19 -19.30
CA SER A 221 -6.64 -8.10 -18.49
C SER A 221 -7.58 -8.97 -19.32
N ASN A 222 -7.60 -10.27 -19.04
CA ASN A 222 -8.45 -11.28 -19.68
C ASN A 222 -9.63 -11.66 -18.76
N HIS A 223 -10.79 -11.06 -19.03
CA HIS A 223 -12.03 -11.33 -18.29
C HIS A 223 -12.87 -12.49 -18.85
N VAL A 224 -12.39 -13.19 -19.88
CA VAL A 224 -13.14 -14.28 -20.53
C VAL A 224 -12.82 -15.63 -19.89
N GLY A 225 -11.55 -15.85 -19.56
CA GLY A 225 -11.07 -17.10 -18.95
C GLY A 225 -9.78 -17.61 -19.61
N THR A 226 -9.34 -18.80 -19.22
CA THR A 226 -8.17 -19.46 -19.82
C THR A 226 -8.55 -20.80 -20.45
N LEU A 227 -7.81 -21.18 -21.49
CA LEU A 227 -7.86 -22.54 -22.04
C LEU A 227 -6.95 -23.44 -21.19
N LYS A 228 -7.46 -24.61 -20.79
CA LYS A 228 -6.86 -25.47 -19.77
C LYS A 228 -6.59 -26.86 -20.32
N LEU A 229 -5.35 -27.33 -20.15
CA LEU A 229 -4.91 -28.68 -20.47
C LEU A 229 -4.83 -29.49 -19.17
N LEU A 230 -5.68 -30.50 -19.02
CA LEU A 230 -5.75 -31.34 -17.82
C LEU A 230 -4.70 -32.46 -17.87
N ALA A 231 -4.00 -32.68 -16.76
CA ALA A 231 -3.16 -33.85 -16.52
C ALA A 231 -3.35 -34.32 -15.08
N ASP A 232 -3.70 -35.60 -14.89
CA ASP A 232 -4.11 -36.15 -13.60
C ASP A 232 -5.26 -35.35 -12.93
N ARG A 233 -4.99 -34.63 -11.83
CA ARG A 233 -5.92 -33.72 -11.14
C ARG A 233 -5.50 -32.24 -11.18
N ASP A 234 -4.48 -31.92 -11.96
CA ASP A 234 -3.96 -30.57 -12.14
C ASP A 234 -4.16 -30.10 -13.59
N TYR A 235 -3.98 -28.81 -13.84
CA TYR A 235 -4.06 -28.25 -15.18
C TYR A 235 -3.01 -27.17 -15.42
N ALA A 236 -2.54 -27.12 -16.66
CA ALA A 236 -1.76 -26.02 -17.17
C ALA A 236 -2.65 -25.09 -18.03
N ILE A 237 -2.33 -23.80 -18.01
CA ILE A 237 -2.97 -22.81 -18.88
C ILE A 237 -2.27 -22.87 -20.25
N VAL A 238 -3.04 -22.99 -21.31
CA VAL A 238 -2.53 -23.02 -22.69
C VAL A 238 -2.37 -21.59 -23.20
N SER A 239 -1.14 -21.16 -23.45
CA SER A 239 -0.82 -19.82 -23.97
C SER A 239 -0.56 -19.83 -25.48
N GLN A 240 0.16 -20.84 -25.97
CA GLN A 240 0.53 -20.93 -27.39
C GLN A 240 0.40 -22.36 -27.91
N VAL A 241 -0.14 -22.47 -29.14
CA VAL A 241 -0.31 -23.74 -29.85
C VAL A 241 0.03 -23.60 -31.33
N GLU A 242 0.36 -24.72 -31.96
CA GLU A 242 0.61 -24.84 -33.40
C GLU A 242 -0.21 -25.98 -33.99
N LEU A 243 -0.69 -25.78 -35.22
CA LEU A 243 -1.44 -26.80 -35.96
C LEU A 243 -0.46 -27.79 -36.61
N GLY A 244 -0.69 -29.10 -36.41
CA GLY A 244 0.11 -30.13 -37.08
C GLY A 244 -0.16 -30.22 -38.58
N CYS A 245 0.89 -30.49 -39.36
CA CYS A 245 0.84 -30.52 -40.84
C CYS A 245 0.22 -31.81 -41.42
N ALA A 246 0.23 -32.93 -40.69
CA ALA A 246 -0.29 -34.21 -41.17
C ALA A 246 -1.61 -34.57 -40.47
N PRO A 247 -2.64 -35.08 -41.18
CA PRO A 247 -3.88 -35.54 -40.54
C PRO A 247 -3.62 -36.71 -39.59
N ASN A 248 -4.46 -36.85 -38.56
CA ASN A 248 -4.32 -37.96 -37.61
C ASN A 248 -4.56 -39.30 -38.31
N THR A 249 -3.75 -40.31 -37.98
CA THR A 249 -4.01 -41.68 -38.41
C THR A 249 -5.29 -42.19 -37.74
N ALA A 250 -6.10 -42.96 -38.47
CA ALA A 250 -7.39 -43.48 -37.97
C ALA A 250 -7.25 -44.40 -36.74
N GLU A 251 -6.04 -44.86 -36.43
CA GLU A 251 -5.75 -45.78 -35.32
C GLU A 251 -5.61 -45.06 -33.96
N ASN A 252 -5.29 -43.77 -33.94
CA ASN A 252 -5.05 -43.05 -32.70
C ASN A 252 -6.38 -42.61 -32.04
N LYS A 253 -6.54 -42.92 -30.75
CA LYS A 253 -7.63 -42.34 -29.95
C LYS A 253 -7.43 -40.82 -29.85
N LEU A 254 -8.52 -40.07 -29.69
CA LEU A 254 -8.46 -38.61 -29.49
C LEU A 254 -7.86 -38.29 -28.11
N GLY A 255 -6.99 -37.27 -28.05
CA GLY A 255 -6.26 -36.93 -26.83
C GLY A 255 -5.01 -37.78 -26.58
N THR A 256 -4.63 -38.64 -27.53
CA THR A 256 -3.39 -39.43 -27.44
C THR A 256 -2.17 -38.54 -27.68
N ILE A 257 -1.19 -38.62 -26.78
CA ILE A 257 0.12 -37.98 -26.95
C ILE A 257 0.86 -38.70 -28.07
N LEU A 258 1.18 -37.96 -29.14
CA LEU A 258 1.85 -38.49 -30.33
C LEU A 258 3.36 -38.29 -30.26
N ASP A 259 3.80 -37.16 -29.69
CA ASP A 259 5.21 -36.80 -29.59
C ASP A 259 5.43 -35.83 -28.43
N ILE A 260 6.63 -35.87 -27.85
CA ILE A 260 7.07 -34.98 -26.77
C ILE A 260 8.50 -34.54 -27.09
N ASP A 261 8.69 -33.25 -27.34
CA ASP A 261 10.01 -32.65 -27.49
C ASP A 261 10.16 -31.40 -26.60
N GLU A 262 11.36 -30.85 -26.54
CA GLU A 262 11.64 -29.62 -25.74
C GLU A 262 10.86 -28.40 -26.25
N ASN A 263 10.34 -28.45 -27.48
CA ASN A 263 9.62 -27.38 -28.15
C ASN A 263 8.09 -27.56 -28.09
N GLY A 264 7.58 -28.65 -27.50
CA GLY A 264 6.13 -28.84 -27.34
C GLY A 264 5.65 -30.29 -27.18
N LEU A 265 4.38 -30.37 -26.79
CA LEU A 265 3.62 -31.61 -26.61
C LEU A 265 2.63 -31.77 -27.77
N VAL A 266 2.76 -32.84 -28.56
CA VAL A 266 1.88 -33.08 -29.72
C VAL A 266 0.78 -34.07 -29.35
N VAL A 267 -0.47 -33.70 -29.59
CA VAL A 267 -1.65 -34.49 -29.19
C VAL A 267 -2.62 -34.67 -30.37
N SER A 268 -3.20 -35.86 -30.50
CA SER A 268 -4.21 -36.17 -31.51
C SER A 268 -5.54 -35.44 -31.22
N THR A 269 -6.20 -34.96 -32.28
CA THR A 269 -7.52 -34.31 -32.21
C THR A 269 -8.38 -34.68 -33.43
N VAL A 270 -9.61 -34.16 -33.53
CA VAL A 270 -10.41 -34.35 -34.75
C VAL A 270 -9.75 -33.62 -35.93
N GLY A 271 -9.43 -34.37 -36.99
CA GLY A 271 -8.84 -33.86 -38.23
C GLY A 271 -7.32 -33.93 -38.25
N GLN A 272 -6.65 -33.06 -37.48
CA GLN A 272 -5.18 -32.96 -37.45
C GLN A 272 -4.65 -32.82 -36.00
N PRO A 273 -3.39 -33.15 -35.71
CA PRO A 273 -2.78 -32.95 -34.40
C PRO A 273 -2.71 -31.47 -34.00
N ILE A 274 -2.58 -31.24 -32.71
CA ILE A 274 -2.23 -29.94 -32.13
C ILE A 274 -0.92 -30.07 -31.36
N LYS A 275 -0.01 -29.11 -31.51
CA LYS A 275 1.21 -28.98 -30.71
C LYS A 275 0.99 -27.89 -29.67
N PHE A 276 1.13 -28.21 -28.39
CA PHE A 276 1.17 -27.22 -27.31
C PHE A 276 2.60 -26.75 -27.16
N VAL A 277 2.84 -25.46 -27.43
CA VAL A 277 4.18 -24.86 -27.47
C VAL A 277 4.52 -24.18 -26.15
N GLU A 278 3.54 -23.48 -25.57
CA GLU A 278 3.73 -22.76 -24.31
C GLU A 278 2.58 -23.05 -23.34
N LEU A 279 2.95 -23.46 -22.13
CA LEU A 279 2.08 -23.67 -21.00
C LEU A 279 2.44 -22.68 -19.88
N LEU A 280 1.44 -22.21 -19.15
CA LEU A 280 1.60 -21.33 -18.00
C LEU A 280 1.05 -21.99 -16.74
N SER A 281 1.66 -21.66 -15.60
CA SER A 281 1.12 -21.96 -14.27
C SER A 281 -0.10 -21.09 -13.96
N LEU A 282 -0.80 -21.41 -12.87
CA LEU A 282 -1.94 -20.62 -12.38
C LEU A 282 -1.56 -19.17 -12.04
N ALA A 283 -0.28 -18.94 -11.70
CA ALA A 283 0.29 -17.61 -11.48
C ALA A 283 0.60 -16.85 -12.79
N GLY A 284 0.51 -17.52 -13.95
CA GLY A 284 0.85 -16.95 -15.25
C GLY A 284 2.34 -17.05 -15.61
N GLU A 285 3.11 -17.85 -14.87
CA GLU A 285 4.54 -18.06 -15.15
C GLU A 285 4.74 -19.22 -16.14
N PRO A 286 5.66 -19.09 -17.12
CA PRO A 286 5.95 -20.14 -18.08
C PRO A 286 6.38 -21.46 -17.42
N ILE A 287 5.79 -22.56 -17.87
CA ILE A 287 6.17 -23.92 -17.48
C ILE A 287 6.87 -24.58 -18.66
N SER A 288 8.06 -25.13 -18.41
CA SER A 288 8.74 -25.99 -19.38
C SER A 288 7.90 -27.23 -19.66
N ILE A 289 7.69 -27.54 -20.94
CA ILE A 289 6.95 -28.73 -21.37
C ILE A 289 7.57 -30.00 -20.77
N LYS A 290 8.89 -30.07 -20.72
CA LYS A 290 9.64 -31.18 -20.12
C LYS A 290 9.33 -31.33 -18.63
N ASP A 291 9.27 -30.22 -17.89
CA ASP A 291 8.98 -30.25 -16.46
C ASP A 291 7.52 -30.61 -16.19
N TRP A 292 6.59 -30.11 -17.01
CA TRP A 292 5.18 -30.50 -16.95
C TRP A 292 4.99 -32.00 -17.22
N VAL A 293 5.62 -32.52 -18.27
CA VAL A 293 5.60 -33.94 -18.63
C VAL A 293 6.18 -34.81 -17.52
N ASN A 294 7.34 -34.43 -16.98
CA ASN A 294 8.02 -35.18 -15.92
C ASN A 294 7.24 -35.18 -14.61
N SER A 295 6.71 -34.03 -14.19
CA SER A 295 5.94 -33.90 -12.94
C SER A 295 4.63 -34.70 -12.95
N HIS A 296 4.04 -34.91 -14.13
CA HIS A 296 2.79 -35.67 -14.29
C HIS A 296 3.00 -37.07 -14.87
N GLY A 297 4.26 -37.49 -15.07
CA GLY A 297 4.60 -38.82 -15.61
C GLY A 297 4.02 -39.10 -17.00
N LEU A 298 3.88 -38.09 -17.86
CA LEU A 298 3.25 -38.23 -19.17
C LEU A 298 4.14 -38.99 -20.17
N GLN A 299 3.56 -39.86 -20.98
CA GLN A 299 4.29 -40.68 -21.97
C GLN A 299 3.62 -40.69 -23.35
N VAL A 300 4.41 -40.83 -24.41
CA VAL A 300 3.90 -41.04 -25.78
C VAL A 300 3.00 -42.28 -25.81
N GLY A 301 1.84 -42.17 -26.46
CA GLY A 301 0.80 -43.19 -26.52
C GLY A 301 -0.27 -43.09 -25.41
N GLN A 302 -0.02 -42.32 -24.35
CA GLN A 302 -1.00 -42.07 -23.30
C GLN A 302 -2.15 -41.17 -23.80
N VAL A 303 -3.36 -41.41 -23.31
CA VAL A 303 -4.52 -40.54 -23.56
C VAL A 303 -4.66 -39.55 -22.42
N LEU A 304 -4.63 -38.26 -22.72
CA LEU A 304 -4.82 -37.20 -21.72
C LEU A 304 -6.27 -37.18 -21.21
N PRO A 305 -6.46 -36.90 -19.91
CA PRO A 305 -7.79 -36.84 -19.32
C PRO A 305 -8.56 -35.60 -19.82
N TYR A 306 -9.89 -35.64 -19.63
CA TYR A 306 -10.79 -34.51 -19.83
C TYR A 306 -12.02 -34.68 -18.95
N TYR A 307 -12.67 -33.57 -18.58
CA TYR A 307 -13.94 -33.61 -17.85
C TYR A 307 -15.11 -33.84 -18.82
N ARG A 308 -16.07 -34.69 -18.45
CA ARG A 308 -17.31 -34.78 -19.22
C ARG A 308 -18.15 -33.54 -18.93
N VAL A 309 -18.89 -33.06 -19.94
CA VAL A 309 -19.78 -31.88 -19.83
C VAL A 309 -20.65 -31.93 -18.57
N LYS A 310 -21.30 -33.07 -18.30
CA LYS A 310 -22.15 -33.24 -17.11
C LYS A 310 -21.41 -33.05 -15.77
N ASP A 311 -20.12 -33.41 -15.72
CA ASP A 311 -19.33 -33.40 -14.48
C ASP A 311 -18.91 -31.96 -14.16
N ILE A 312 -18.62 -31.16 -15.18
CA ILE A 312 -18.23 -29.76 -15.02
C ILE A 312 -19.44 -28.81 -14.91
N GLU A 313 -20.59 -29.16 -15.50
CA GLU A 313 -21.83 -28.38 -15.37
C GLU A 313 -22.37 -28.32 -13.93
N ALA A 314 -22.09 -29.34 -13.10
CA ALA A 314 -22.42 -29.33 -11.68
C ALA A 314 -21.84 -28.10 -10.94
N GLN A 315 -20.78 -27.50 -11.48
CA GLN A 315 -20.08 -26.34 -10.89
C GLN A 315 -20.40 -25.01 -11.53
N ARG A 316 -21.35 -24.99 -12.48
CA ARG A 316 -21.76 -23.76 -13.16
C ARG A 316 -22.06 -22.65 -12.16
N LYS A 317 -22.66 -22.96 -11.01
CA LYS A 317 -22.94 -22.01 -9.92
C LYS A 317 -21.66 -21.32 -9.41
N TYR A 318 -20.63 -22.08 -9.04
CA TYR A 318 -19.38 -21.55 -8.47
C TYR A 318 -18.58 -20.79 -9.52
N HIS A 319 -18.45 -21.34 -10.73
CA HIS A 319 -17.74 -20.66 -11.81
C HIS A 319 -18.43 -19.35 -12.24
N SER A 320 -19.76 -19.33 -12.28
CA SER A 320 -20.53 -18.09 -12.54
C SER A 320 -20.30 -17.06 -11.43
N SER A 321 -20.30 -17.50 -10.17
CA SER A 321 -20.06 -16.63 -9.02
C SER A 321 -18.64 -16.05 -9.04
N ALA A 322 -17.63 -16.87 -9.33
CA ALA A 322 -16.24 -16.44 -9.42
C ALA A 322 -16.05 -15.34 -10.47
N LEU A 323 -16.56 -15.55 -11.69
CA LEU A 323 -16.48 -14.55 -12.77
C LEU A 323 -17.29 -13.28 -12.45
N ALA A 324 -18.50 -13.42 -11.90
CA ALA A 324 -19.34 -12.27 -11.54
C ALA A 324 -18.70 -11.36 -10.48
N ASN A 325 -17.87 -11.94 -9.60
CA ASN A 325 -17.24 -11.24 -8.48
C ASN A 325 -15.74 -10.97 -8.67
N GLU A 326 -15.23 -11.17 -9.88
CA GLU A 326 -13.80 -11.06 -10.17
C GLU A 326 -13.20 -9.70 -9.79
N ARG A 327 -13.87 -8.60 -10.14
CA ARG A 327 -13.40 -7.23 -9.80
C ARG A 327 -13.25 -7.04 -8.29
N TYR A 328 -14.16 -7.63 -7.50
CA TYR A 328 -14.08 -7.58 -6.04
C TYR A 328 -12.81 -8.29 -5.55
N TRP A 329 -12.51 -9.45 -6.10
CA TRP A 329 -11.33 -10.22 -5.71
C TRP A 329 -10.02 -9.61 -6.14
N ILE A 330 -9.93 -9.06 -7.36
CA ILE A 330 -8.76 -8.28 -7.81
C ILE A 330 -8.48 -7.14 -6.80
N SER A 331 -9.52 -6.41 -6.39
CA SER A 331 -9.36 -5.33 -5.40
C SER A 331 -8.92 -5.85 -4.04
N LYS A 332 -9.43 -7.00 -3.58
CA LYS A 332 -9.03 -7.59 -2.29
C LYS A 332 -7.59 -8.09 -2.32
N ILE A 333 -7.17 -8.75 -3.39
CA ILE A 333 -5.80 -9.26 -3.57
C ILE A 333 -4.80 -8.10 -3.61
N LYS A 334 -5.07 -7.03 -4.36
CA LYS A 334 -4.20 -5.83 -4.40
C LYS A 334 -4.05 -5.15 -3.04
N ALA A 335 -5.03 -5.31 -2.16
CA ALA A 335 -5.03 -4.73 -0.83
C ALA A 335 -4.46 -5.67 0.25
N ILE A 336 -3.98 -6.86 -0.13
CA ILE A 336 -3.32 -7.77 0.82
C ILE A 336 -2.07 -7.09 1.39
N SER A 337 -1.95 -7.14 2.70
CA SER A 337 -0.80 -6.69 3.49
C SER A 337 -0.37 -7.79 4.44
N GLU A 338 0.92 -8.09 4.46
CA GLU A 338 1.51 -9.02 5.42
C GLU A 338 1.51 -8.44 6.84
N HIS A 339 1.51 -9.34 7.82
CA HIS A 339 1.70 -8.96 9.21
C HIS A 339 3.20 -8.76 9.51
N ASN A 340 3.54 -7.66 10.20
CA ASN A 340 4.93 -7.30 10.54
C ASN A 340 5.69 -8.40 11.31
N THR A 341 5.01 -9.15 12.19
CA THR A 341 5.59 -10.24 12.98
C THR A 341 5.47 -11.59 12.26
N PHE A 342 4.27 -11.95 11.81
CA PHE A 342 3.95 -13.27 11.24
C PHE A 342 3.86 -13.20 9.71
N ASN A 343 5.01 -13.02 9.03
CA ASN A 343 5.12 -12.94 7.57
C ASN A 343 5.88 -14.12 6.95
N LEU A 344 5.67 -14.34 5.65
CA LEU A 344 6.25 -15.48 4.92
C LEU A 344 7.77 -15.42 4.82
N GLN A 345 8.38 -14.22 4.91
CA GLN A 345 9.84 -14.10 4.87
C GLN A 345 10.53 -14.83 6.03
N ARG A 346 9.83 -15.05 7.15
CA ARG A 346 10.33 -15.85 8.27
C ARG A 346 10.45 -17.36 7.97
N LEU A 347 9.83 -17.87 6.90
CA LEU A 347 9.81 -19.31 6.59
C LEU A 347 11.01 -19.78 5.75
N LYS A 348 11.82 -18.87 5.18
CA LYS A 348 12.74 -19.20 4.07
C LYS A 348 14.07 -19.87 4.46
N GLN A 349 14.32 -20.24 5.72
CA GLN A 349 15.68 -20.63 6.16
C GLN A 349 15.87 -22.10 6.61
N SER A 350 14.83 -22.83 7.03
CA SER A 350 14.93 -24.27 7.36
C SER A 350 13.72 -25.08 6.86
N MET A 351 13.90 -26.39 6.66
CA MET A 351 12.79 -27.33 6.40
C MET A 351 12.27 -28.01 7.69
N GLU A 352 12.98 -27.87 8.81
CA GLU A 352 12.57 -28.45 10.09
C GLU A 352 11.92 -27.38 10.98
N PHE A 353 10.68 -27.65 11.38
CA PHE A 353 9.84 -26.73 12.15
C PHE A 353 9.34 -27.37 13.44
N GLU A 354 9.23 -26.58 14.50
CA GLU A 354 8.54 -26.96 15.74
C GLU A 354 7.07 -26.51 15.66
N ARG A 355 6.13 -27.40 15.99
CA ARG A 355 4.68 -27.12 16.05
C ARG A 355 4.27 -26.96 17.51
N LEU A 356 3.83 -25.75 17.87
CA LEU A 356 3.17 -25.51 19.14
C LEU A 356 1.66 -25.62 18.95
N GLU A 357 1.04 -26.59 19.61
CA GLU A 357 -0.41 -26.73 19.65
C GLU A 357 -0.97 -26.20 20.97
N THR A 358 -1.86 -25.22 20.88
CA THR A 358 -2.63 -24.75 22.03
C THR A 358 -4.10 -24.60 21.65
N SER A 359 -5.00 -24.61 22.62
CA SER A 359 -6.43 -24.45 22.34
C SER A 359 -7.19 -23.67 23.39
N ILE A 360 -8.29 -23.07 22.96
CA ILE A 360 -9.24 -22.31 23.76
C ILE A 360 -10.63 -22.85 23.48
N CYS A 361 -11.48 -22.98 24.50
CA CYS A 361 -12.88 -23.38 24.35
C CYS A 361 -13.79 -22.34 25.02
N LEU A 362 -14.81 -21.85 24.29
CA LEU A 362 -15.77 -20.88 24.83
C LEU A 362 -16.51 -21.42 26.06
N ASN A 363 -16.85 -22.70 26.07
CA ASN A 363 -17.58 -23.31 27.19
C ASN A 363 -16.72 -23.39 28.47
N ASP A 364 -15.39 -23.45 28.34
CA ASP A 364 -14.49 -23.44 29.51
C ASP A 364 -14.43 -22.04 30.14
N ILE A 365 -14.55 -20.98 29.32
CA ILE A 365 -14.56 -19.58 29.77
C ILE A 365 -15.96 -19.17 30.27
N PHE A 366 -17.01 -19.65 29.62
CA PHE A 366 -18.41 -19.29 29.88
C PHE A 366 -19.31 -20.53 29.98
N PRO A 367 -19.21 -21.33 31.06
CA PRO A 367 -19.88 -22.63 31.17
C PRO A 367 -21.41 -22.57 31.14
N SER A 368 -22.00 -21.43 31.44
CA SER A 368 -23.47 -21.26 31.52
C SER A 368 -24.06 -20.43 30.38
N LYS A 369 -23.27 -20.01 29.39
CA LYS A 369 -23.72 -19.11 28.31
C LYS A 369 -23.80 -19.86 26.98
N GLN A 370 -24.92 -19.74 26.28
CA GLN A 370 -25.07 -20.21 24.92
C GLN A 370 -24.75 -19.08 23.93
N PHE A 371 -24.17 -19.45 22.80
CA PHE A 371 -23.73 -18.52 21.76
C PHE A 371 -24.20 -19.02 20.40
N ASP A 372 -24.97 -18.20 19.69
CA ASP A 372 -25.43 -18.49 18.33
C ASP A 372 -24.43 -18.04 17.27
N ASN A 373 -23.57 -17.06 17.61
CA ASN A 373 -22.60 -16.40 16.73
C ASN A 373 -21.14 -16.76 17.08
N LYS A 374 -20.88 -18.05 17.32
CA LYS A 374 -19.56 -18.53 17.78
C LYS A 374 -18.44 -18.18 16.80
N VAL A 375 -18.68 -18.30 15.49
CA VAL A 375 -17.68 -18.00 14.45
C VAL A 375 -17.28 -16.53 14.49
N GLU A 376 -18.26 -15.63 14.53
CA GLU A 376 -18.06 -14.19 14.58
C GLU A 376 -17.27 -13.79 15.83
N LEU A 377 -17.63 -14.34 17.00
CA LEU A 377 -16.95 -14.05 18.26
C LEU A 377 -15.48 -14.51 18.25
N LEU A 378 -15.24 -15.76 17.86
CA LEU A 378 -13.89 -16.34 17.84
C LEU A 378 -13.01 -15.64 16.81
N LEU A 379 -13.53 -15.40 15.60
CA LEU A 379 -12.81 -14.69 14.55
C LEU A 379 -12.51 -13.24 14.95
N THR A 380 -13.46 -12.54 15.59
CA THR A 380 -13.23 -11.18 16.08
C THR A 380 -12.11 -11.14 17.12
N ALA A 381 -12.08 -12.09 18.06
CA ALA A 381 -11.01 -12.16 19.04
C ALA A 381 -9.63 -12.34 18.39
N ILE A 382 -9.53 -13.23 17.40
CA ILE A 382 -8.29 -13.47 16.64
C ILE A 382 -7.87 -12.21 15.87
N LEU A 383 -8.78 -11.58 15.13
CA LEU A 383 -8.45 -10.40 14.33
C LEU A 383 -8.06 -9.19 15.19
N VAL A 384 -8.72 -8.98 16.34
CA VAL A 384 -8.31 -7.93 17.29
C VAL A 384 -6.93 -8.23 17.87
N TYR A 385 -6.65 -9.49 18.23
CA TYR A 385 -5.34 -9.90 18.73
C TYR A 385 -4.23 -9.62 17.70
N LEU A 386 -4.40 -10.10 16.47
CA LEU A 386 -3.44 -9.89 15.38
C LEU A 386 -3.29 -8.39 15.06
N TYR A 387 -4.38 -7.63 15.01
CA TYR A 387 -4.33 -6.19 14.78
C TYR A 387 -3.52 -5.44 15.85
N ARG A 388 -3.66 -5.85 17.11
CA ARG A 388 -2.88 -5.26 18.21
C ARG A 388 -1.40 -5.64 18.16
N LEU A 389 -1.08 -6.86 17.72
CA LEU A 389 0.31 -7.27 17.47
C LEU A 389 0.92 -6.66 16.21
N ASN A 390 0.09 -6.25 15.25
CA ASN A 390 0.51 -5.61 14.01
C ASN A 390 0.60 -4.08 14.12
N ASN A 391 0.94 -3.54 15.29
CA ASN A 391 1.03 -2.10 15.54
C ASN A 391 -0.22 -1.30 15.14
N GLN A 392 -1.41 -1.92 15.14
CA GLN A 392 -2.67 -1.29 14.74
C GLN A 392 -2.73 -0.88 13.26
N GLU A 393 -1.90 -1.51 12.42
CA GLU A 393 -1.91 -1.36 10.96
C GLU A 393 -2.87 -2.36 10.31
N GLN A 394 -3.22 -2.13 9.04
CA GLN A 394 -4.00 -3.08 8.25
C GLN A 394 -3.29 -4.43 8.18
N LEU A 395 -4.04 -5.51 8.38
CA LEU A 395 -3.55 -6.87 8.17
C LEU A 395 -4.52 -7.67 7.31
N SER A 396 -3.99 -8.70 6.67
CA SER A 396 -4.74 -9.66 5.87
C SER A 396 -4.56 -11.07 6.42
N VAL A 397 -5.63 -11.86 6.41
CA VAL A 397 -5.59 -13.29 6.74
C VAL A 397 -6.23 -14.10 5.61
N SER A 398 -5.77 -15.33 5.43
CA SER A 398 -6.35 -16.29 4.49
C SER A 398 -7.45 -17.10 5.20
N ILE A 399 -8.69 -16.98 4.75
CA ILE A 399 -9.84 -17.71 5.30
C ILE A 399 -10.07 -18.99 4.51
N VAL A 400 -10.14 -20.13 5.19
CA VAL A 400 -10.55 -21.41 4.59
C VAL A 400 -11.99 -21.71 4.99
N GLN A 401 -12.88 -21.86 3.99
CA GLN A 401 -14.30 -22.14 4.19
C GLN A 401 -14.60 -23.66 4.17
N PRO A 402 -15.70 -24.11 4.82
CA PRO A 402 -16.10 -25.53 4.83
C PRO A 402 -16.26 -26.18 3.45
N GLU A 403 -16.74 -25.44 2.46
CA GLU A 403 -17.04 -25.93 1.11
C GLU A 403 -15.79 -26.29 0.31
N TYR A 404 -14.61 -25.82 0.75
CA TYR A 404 -13.36 -25.97 0.03
C TYR A 404 -12.93 -27.43 -0.18
N ASN A 405 -13.01 -28.28 0.86
CA ASN A 405 -12.54 -29.67 0.77
C ASN A 405 -13.25 -30.41 -0.37
N HIS A 406 -14.56 -30.21 -0.50
CA HIS A 406 -15.35 -30.76 -1.58
C HIS A 406 -14.92 -30.22 -2.95
N LEU A 407 -14.65 -28.92 -3.06
CA LEU A 407 -14.23 -28.30 -4.32
C LEU A 407 -12.85 -28.81 -4.78
N GLN A 408 -11.88 -28.94 -3.88
CA GLN A 408 -10.56 -29.49 -4.19
C GLN A 408 -10.62 -30.96 -4.61
N GLU A 409 -11.33 -31.78 -3.85
CA GLU A 409 -11.42 -33.21 -4.15
C GLU A 409 -11.98 -33.46 -5.55
N GLN A 410 -12.91 -32.62 -5.99
CA GLN A 410 -13.62 -32.79 -7.25
C GLN A 410 -12.97 -32.07 -8.45
N PHE A 411 -12.31 -30.91 -8.24
CA PHE A 411 -11.81 -30.05 -9.34
C PHE A 411 -10.34 -29.63 -9.22
N GLY A 412 -9.61 -30.20 -8.24
CA GLY A 412 -8.23 -29.84 -7.99
C GLY A 412 -8.09 -28.33 -7.73
N PRO A 413 -7.11 -27.65 -8.36
CA PRO A 413 -6.80 -26.26 -8.07
C PRO A 413 -7.61 -25.25 -8.91
N LEU A 414 -8.78 -25.61 -9.46
CA LEU A 414 -9.57 -24.69 -10.28
C LEU A 414 -10.04 -23.45 -9.51
N PHE A 415 -10.48 -23.63 -8.28
CA PHE A 415 -10.94 -22.56 -7.39
C PHE A 415 -9.91 -22.28 -6.30
N SER A 416 -9.86 -21.02 -5.87
CA SER A 416 -9.03 -20.55 -4.78
C SER A 416 -9.24 -21.38 -3.52
N GLY A 417 -8.15 -21.76 -2.84
CA GLY A 417 -8.27 -22.54 -1.61
C GLY A 417 -8.49 -21.76 -0.32
N PHE A 418 -8.40 -20.45 -0.44
CA PHE A 418 -8.60 -19.53 0.65
C PHE A 418 -9.25 -18.27 0.09
N LEU A 419 -9.81 -17.45 0.97
CA LEU A 419 -10.36 -16.15 0.68
C LEU A 419 -9.63 -15.08 1.51
N PRO A 420 -9.08 -14.02 0.91
CA PRO A 420 -8.44 -12.95 1.67
C PRO A 420 -9.48 -12.15 2.47
N LEU A 421 -9.28 -12.08 3.79
CA LEU A 421 -10.02 -11.20 4.68
C LEU A 421 -9.11 -10.09 5.19
N LEU A 422 -9.49 -8.85 4.87
CA LEU A 422 -8.79 -7.64 5.31
C LEU A 422 -9.41 -7.15 6.61
N PHE A 423 -8.58 -6.81 7.60
CA PHE A 423 -9.02 -6.17 8.83
C PHE A 423 -8.23 -4.87 9.07
N HIS A 424 -8.95 -3.75 9.07
CA HIS A 424 -8.38 -2.43 9.31
C HIS A 424 -9.39 -1.49 9.99
N LYS A 425 -8.89 -0.63 10.87
CA LYS A 425 -9.63 0.43 11.55
C LYS A 425 -8.71 1.65 11.73
N GLU A 426 -9.09 2.79 11.17
CA GLU A 426 -8.29 4.04 11.25
C GLU A 426 -8.41 4.72 12.62
N ASN A 427 -9.63 4.75 13.18
CA ASN A 427 -9.95 5.42 14.44
C ASN A 427 -10.06 4.44 15.61
N ASP A 428 -10.11 4.97 16.84
CA ASP A 428 -10.47 4.17 18.02
C ASP A 428 -11.85 3.51 17.81
N PHE A 429 -11.99 2.25 18.21
CA PHE A 429 -13.20 1.46 18.01
C PHE A 429 -13.42 0.50 19.19
N SER A 430 -14.68 0.18 19.43
CA SER A 430 -15.15 -0.75 20.43
C SER A 430 -15.11 -2.21 19.96
N PHE A 431 -15.15 -3.15 20.89
CA PHE A 431 -15.30 -4.57 20.56
C PHE A 431 -16.59 -4.87 19.77
N GLN A 432 -17.67 -4.14 20.04
CA GLN A 432 -18.93 -4.23 19.30
C GLN A 432 -18.75 -3.85 17.82
N GLU A 433 -18.10 -2.71 17.54
CA GLU A 433 -17.82 -2.26 16.18
C GLU A 433 -16.83 -3.17 15.43
N ALA A 434 -15.98 -3.88 16.17
CA ALA A 434 -15.13 -4.93 15.62
C ALA A 434 -15.99 -6.14 15.19
N LEU A 435 -16.86 -6.62 16.07
CA LEU A 435 -17.76 -7.75 15.83
C LEU A 435 -18.69 -7.49 14.64
N GLU A 436 -19.30 -6.30 14.56
CA GLU A 436 -20.16 -5.90 13.44
C GLU A 436 -19.40 -5.87 12.11
N SER A 437 -18.15 -5.38 12.13
CA SER A 437 -17.28 -5.35 10.96
C SER A 437 -16.93 -6.75 10.48
N VAL A 438 -16.60 -7.66 11.40
CA VAL A 438 -16.27 -9.06 11.09
C VAL A 438 -17.50 -9.80 10.58
N THR A 439 -18.66 -9.59 11.20
CA THR A 439 -19.94 -10.16 10.77
C THR A 439 -20.26 -9.73 9.33
N LYS A 440 -20.13 -8.43 9.03
CA LYS A 440 -20.32 -7.91 7.66
C LYS A 440 -19.34 -8.54 6.67
N SER A 441 -18.07 -8.68 7.05
CA SER A 441 -17.07 -9.33 6.20
C SER A 441 -17.40 -10.79 5.91
N LEU A 442 -17.85 -11.56 6.93
CA LEU A 442 -18.27 -12.95 6.75
C LEU A 442 -19.47 -13.07 5.80
N VAL A 443 -20.47 -12.19 5.93
CA VAL A 443 -21.62 -12.15 5.00
C VAL A 443 -21.18 -11.84 3.56
N GLU A 444 -20.20 -10.96 3.37
CA GLU A 444 -19.70 -10.65 2.03
C GLU A 444 -18.83 -11.78 1.44
N LEU A 445 -18.14 -12.55 2.29
CA LEU A 445 -17.42 -13.77 1.89
C LEU A 445 -18.40 -14.91 1.56
N ASP A 446 -19.49 -15.08 2.28
CA ASP A 446 -20.50 -16.09 1.96
C ASP A 446 -21.15 -15.85 0.59
N LYS A 447 -21.47 -14.58 0.28
CA LYS A 447 -21.97 -14.18 -1.06
C LYS A 447 -20.96 -14.40 -2.19
N ARG A 448 -19.67 -14.49 -1.86
CA ARG A 448 -18.55 -14.60 -2.80
C ARG A 448 -17.61 -15.67 -2.26
N SER A 449 -18.02 -16.92 -2.34
CA SER A 449 -17.31 -18.00 -1.65
C SER A 449 -16.07 -18.53 -2.39
N VAL A 450 -15.83 -18.09 -3.63
CA VAL A 450 -14.70 -18.55 -4.46
C VAL A 450 -14.24 -17.47 -5.45
N PHE A 451 -12.99 -17.59 -5.88
CA PHE A 451 -12.48 -17.04 -7.15
C PHE A 451 -11.72 -18.13 -7.93
N LEU A 452 -11.45 -17.88 -9.22
CA LEU A 452 -10.67 -18.82 -10.04
C LEU A 452 -9.18 -18.67 -9.70
N SER A 453 -8.47 -19.78 -9.52
CA SER A 453 -7.04 -19.74 -9.17
C SER A 453 -6.16 -19.15 -10.28
N ASP A 454 -6.64 -19.15 -11.52
CA ASP A 454 -5.97 -18.54 -12.68
C ASP A 454 -6.10 -17.00 -12.75
N ILE A 455 -6.67 -16.35 -11.72
CA ILE A 455 -6.90 -14.90 -11.70
C ILE A 455 -5.61 -14.10 -11.92
N ALA A 456 -4.48 -14.56 -11.36
CA ALA A 456 -3.19 -13.90 -11.52
C ALA A 456 -2.68 -13.98 -12.97
N ALA A 457 -2.83 -15.14 -13.61
CA ALA A 457 -2.47 -15.34 -15.01
C ALA A 457 -3.30 -14.47 -15.97
N ARG A 458 -4.55 -14.16 -15.60
CA ARG A 458 -5.47 -13.36 -16.42
C ARG A 458 -5.34 -11.86 -16.21
N HIS A 459 -4.79 -11.41 -15.09
CA HIS A 459 -4.73 -10.00 -14.71
C HIS A 459 -3.29 -9.59 -14.45
N PRO A 460 -2.59 -8.99 -15.44
CA PRO A 460 -1.17 -8.63 -15.34
C PRO A 460 -0.85 -7.68 -14.17
N GLU A 461 -1.82 -6.87 -13.76
CA GLU A 461 -1.77 -6.03 -12.55
C GLU A 461 -1.65 -6.78 -11.21
N LEU A 462 -1.90 -8.10 -11.21
CA LEU A 462 -1.70 -8.97 -10.06
C LEU A 462 -0.36 -9.72 -10.13
N LYS A 463 0.43 -9.53 -11.19
CA LYS A 463 1.72 -10.20 -11.33
C LYS A 463 2.66 -9.81 -10.19
N GLY A 464 3.22 -10.81 -9.52
CA GLY A 464 4.05 -10.62 -8.33
C GLY A 464 3.29 -10.23 -7.06
N SER A 465 1.96 -10.09 -7.11
CA SER A 465 1.16 -9.89 -5.91
C SER A 465 1.15 -11.16 -5.07
N GLN A 466 1.31 -11.00 -3.77
CA GLN A 466 1.14 -12.08 -2.82
C GLN A 466 -0.34 -12.45 -2.73
N MET A 467 -0.66 -13.69 -3.09
CA MET A 467 -2.03 -14.20 -3.08
C MET A 467 -2.47 -14.63 -1.69
N GLU A 468 -1.56 -15.21 -0.91
CA GLU A 468 -1.82 -15.79 0.41
C GLU A 468 -1.12 -15.03 1.53
N SER A 469 -1.82 -14.81 2.65
CA SER A 469 -1.19 -14.34 3.89
C SER A 469 -0.51 -15.49 4.61
N GLY A 470 0.62 -15.22 5.29
CA GLY A 470 1.27 -16.17 6.20
C GLY A 470 0.43 -16.52 7.45
N ILE A 471 -0.73 -15.88 7.62
CA ILE A 471 -1.71 -16.20 8.65
C ILE A 471 -2.95 -16.81 8.00
N VAL A 472 -3.28 -18.02 8.40
CA VAL A 472 -4.44 -18.78 7.91
C VAL A 472 -5.44 -19.01 9.04
N ILE A 473 -6.73 -18.83 8.75
CA ILE A 473 -7.82 -19.13 9.66
C ILE A 473 -8.78 -20.09 8.97
N ASN A 474 -8.85 -21.33 9.47
CA ASN A 474 -9.74 -22.36 8.99
C ASN A 474 -11.07 -22.33 9.75
N LEU A 475 -12.17 -22.15 9.03
CA LEU A 475 -13.52 -22.15 9.58
C LEU A 475 -14.23 -23.50 9.44
N SER A 476 -13.60 -24.48 8.78
CA SER A 476 -14.21 -25.80 8.52
C SER A 476 -14.19 -26.76 9.71
N GLY A 477 -13.32 -26.54 10.71
CA GLY A 477 -13.20 -27.32 11.94
C GLY A 477 -12.70 -28.78 11.78
N ALA A 478 -12.99 -29.44 10.67
CA ALA A 478 -12.83 -30.88 10.47
C ALA A 478 -11.43 -31.33 10.03
N ASN A 479 -10.68 -30.46 9.32
CA ASN A 479 -9.36 -30.80 8.80
C ASN A 479 -8.29 -29.83 9.35
N LYS A 480 -7.49 -30.33 10.29
CA LYS A 480 -6.40 -29.56 10.91
C LYS A 480 -5.20 -29.36 9.99
N ASP A 481 -5.09 -30.19 8.96
CA ASP A 481 -3.96 -30.22 8.05
C ASP A 481 -4.39 -29.72 6.66
N TYR A 482 -4.71 -28.42 6.60
CA TYR A 482 -4.93 -27.72 5.34
C TYR A 482 -3.70 -27.88 4.43
N PRO A 483 -3.86 -28.21 3.13
CA PRO A 483 -2.76 -28.54 2.22
C PRO A 483 -1.71 -27.43 1.99
N CYS A 484 -1.91 -26.20 2.48
CA CYS A 484 -0.92 -25.12 2.46
C CYS A 484 -0.03 -25.05 3.72
N GLN A 485 0.14 -26.20 4.38
CA GLN A 485 1.09 -26.40 5.45
C GLN A 485 2.56 -26.43 4.94
N THR A 486 2.95 -25.59 4.01
CA THR A 486 4.37 -25.32 3.70
C THR A 486 4.67 -23.84 3.87
N GLU A 487 3.70 -22.97 3.54
CA GLU A 487 3.86 -21.51 3.56
C GLU A 487 2.99 -20.83 4.65
N THR A 488 2.57 -21.54 5.70
CA THR A 488 1.82 -20.92 6.80
C THR A 488 2.73 -20.68 8.01
N VAL A 489 2.72 -19.47 8.57
CA VAL A 489 3.45 -19.12 9.82
C VAL A 489 2.58 -19.38 11.04
N LEU A 490 1.35 -18.87 10.99
CA LEU A 490 0.39 -18.93 12.08
C LEU A 490 -0.96 -19.41 11.55
N TYR A 491 -1.49 -20.44 12.18
CA TYR A 491 -2.72 -21.10 11.75
C TYR A 491 -3.70 -21.20 12.91
N PHE A 492 -4.94 -20.79 12.66
CA PHE A 492 -6.05 -20.92 13.60
C PHE A 492 -7.10 -21.86 13.01
N ASN A 493 -7.39 -22.97 13.68
CA ASN A 493 -8.54 -23.82 13.34
C ASN A 493 -9.69 -23.51 14.29
N LEU A 494 -10.80 -23.03 13.73
CA LEU A 494 -12.02 -22.75 14.46
C LEU A 494 -12.95 -23.94 14.28
N ASP A 495 -13.35 -24.55 15.38
CA ASP A 495 -14.43 -25.54 15.46
C ASP A 495 -15.67 -24.82 15.99
N PRO A 496 -16.61 -24.43 15.11
CA PRO A 496 -17.80 -23.68 15.51
C PRO A 496 -18.72 -24.49 16.42
N ASP A 497 -18.84 -25.80 16.17
CA ASP A 497 -19.74 -26.68 16.91
C ASP A 497 -19.31 -26.73 18.38
N ARG A 498 -18.01 -26.92 18.61
CA ARG A 498 -17.42 -26.97 19.96
C ARG A 498 -17.11 -25.59 20.54
N GLY A 499 -17.16 -24.53 19.73
CA GLY A 499 -16.73 -23.18 20.14
C GLY A 499 -15.24 -23.15 20.52
N LYS A 500 -14.42 -23.88 19.76
CA LYS A 500 -13.00 -24.11 20.08
C LYS A 500 -12.10 -23.40 19.05
N ILE A 501 -11.05 -22.76 19.53
CA ILE A 501 -9.91 -22.31 18.70
C ILE A 501 -8.75 -23.26 18.98
N GLU A 502 -8.15 -23.79 17.93
CA GLU A 502 -6.85 -24.46 17.99
C GLU A 502 -5.83 -23.59 17.25
N ILE A 503 -4.69 -23.37 17.89
CA ILE A 503 -3.64 -22.48 17.41
C ILE A 503 -2.43 -23.33 17.13
N LEU A 504 -1.96 -23.25 15.88
CA LEU A 504 -0.77 -23.93 15.41
C LEU A 504 0.19 -22.84 14.94
N HIS A 505 1.42 -22.87 15.46
CA HIS A 505 2.48 -21.96 15.05
C HIS A 505 3.69 -22.75 14.61
N ARG A 506 4.30 -22.34 13.51
CA ARG A 506 5.53 -22.93 12.97
C ARG A 506 6.72 -22.07 13.31
N MET A 507 7.66 -22.66 14.03
CA MET A 507 8.89 -22.00 14.42
C MET A 507 10.08 -22.65 13.74
N GLU A 508 11.03 -21.84 13.33
CA GLU A 508 12.31 -22.31 12.84
C GLU A 508 13.16 -22.84 14.02
N LEU A 509 13.69 -24.07 13.89
CA LEU A 509 14.43 -24.72 14.99
C LEU A 509 15.76 -24.02 15.35
N ASN A 510 16.38 -23.31 14.40
CA ASN A 510 17.74 -22.76 14.54
C ASN A 510 17.78 -21.25 14.73
N ARG A 511 16.63 -20.59 14.86
CA ARG A 511 16.52 -19.15 15.09
C ARG A 511 16.26 -18.89 16.57
N ASP A 512 17.03 -17.97 17.18
CA ASP A 512 16.74 -17.49 18.53
C ASP A 512 15.51 -16.56 18.50
N ASP A 513 14.34 -17.20 18.47
CA ASP A 513 13.01 -16.57 18.54
C ASP A 513 12.44 -16.71 19.97
N SER A 514 13.28 -16.58 21.00
CA SER A 514 12.90 -16.69 22.43
C SER A 514 11.72 -15.78 22.80
N LEU A 515 11.71 -14.53 22.32
CA LEU A 515 10.60 -13.59 22.53
C LEU A 515 9.30 -14.05 21.85
N LEU A 516 9.39 -14.64 20.67
CA LEU A 516 8.22 -15.15 19.95
C LEU A 516 7.67 -16.40 20.64
N LYS A 517 8.55 -17.28 21.14
CA LYS A 517 8.18 -18.45 21.96
C LYS A 517 7.43 -18.01 23.22
N GLU A 518 7.93 -17.00 23.92
CA GLU A 518 7.28 -16.43 25.11
C GLU A 518 5.89 -15.84 24.76
N LEU A 519 5.81 -15.00 23.72
CA LEU A 519 4.53 -14.46 23.24
C LEU A 519 3.52 -15.56 22.89
N MET A 520 3.97 -16.61 22.18
CA MET A 520 3.09 -17.72 21.78
C MET A 520 2.65 -18.57 22.97
N SER A 521 3.45 -18.68 24.02
CA SER A 521 3.06 -19.38 25.26
C SER A 521 1.91 -18.68 26.00
N HIS A 522 1.76 -17.36 25.80
CA HIS A 522 0.70 -16.55 26.40
C HIS A 522 -0.50 -16.28 25.48
N CYS A 523 -0.41 -16.61 24.18
CA CYS A 523 -1.42 -16.36 23.16
C CYS A 523 -2.83 -16.84 23.56
N THR A 524 -2.92 -18.05 24.11
CA THR A 524 -4.17 -18.64 24.64
C THR A 524 -4.82 -17.73 25.68
N GLN A 525 -4.04 -17.24 26.64
CA GLN A 525 -4.55 -16.37 27.70
C GLN A 525 -4.88 -14.96 27.20
N HIS A 526 -4.12 -14.43 26.24
CA HIS A 526 -4.41 -13.15 25.59
C HIS A 526 -5.76 -13.18 24.89
N LEU A 527 -6.02 -14.24 24.12
CA LEU A 527 -7.30 -14.44 23.43
C LEU A 527 -8.45 -14.67 24.42
N VAL A 528 -8.24 -15.41 25.52
CA VAL A 528 -9.24 -15.51 26.61
C VAL A 528 -9.58 -14.13 27.19
N ASN A 529 -8.56 -13.30 27.48
CA ASN A 529 -8.77 -11.96 28.00
C ASN A 529 -9.55 -11.08 27.01
N ILE A 530 -9.28 -11.20 25.71
CA ILE A 530 -10.02 -10.52 24.65
C ILE A 530 -11.47 -11.00 24.58
N LEU A 531 -11.71 -12.32 24.62
CA LEU A 531 -13.06 -12.90 24.61
C LEU A 531 -13.90 -12.44 25.82
N ILE A 532 -13.29 -12.37 27.01
CA ILE A 532 -13.93 -11.82 28.20
C ILE A 532 -14.39 -10.38 27.99
N GLN A 533 -13.54 -9.52 27.41
CA GLN A 533 -13.92 -8.14 27.12
C GLN A 533 -14.98 -8.03 26.03
N LEU A 534 -14.80 -8.75 24.93
CA LEU A 534 -15.73 -8.78 23.81
C LEU A 534 -17.15 -9.16 24.27
N ILE A 535 -17.27 -10.11 25.19
CA ILE A 535 -18.56 -10.66 25.62
C ILE A 535 -19.19 -9.86 26.77
N ASN A 536 -18.41 -9.39 27.74
CA ASN A 536 -18.95 -8.73 28.94
C ASN A 536 -18.91 -7.19 28.88
N TYR A 537 -18.02 -6.61 28.06
CA TYR A 537 -17.80 -5.17 27.96
C TYR A 537 -17.65 -4.72 26.49
N PRO A 538 -18.63 -5.02 25.62
CA PRO A 538 -18.49 -4.86 24.16
C PRO A 538 -18.25 -3.41 23.72
N PHE A 539 -18.65 -2.41 24.52
CA PHE A 539 -18.50 -0.99 24.18
C PHE A 539 -17.15 -0.38 24.61
N VAL A 540 -16.25 -1.16 25.22
CA VAL A 540 -14.89 -0.71 25.58
C VAL A 540 -14.00 -0.69 24.35
N SER A 541 -13.07 0.27 24.29
CA SER A 541 -12.06 0.38 23.23
C SER A 541 -11.21 -0.89 23.11
N ALA A 542 -11.28 -1.52 21.93
CA ALA A 542 -10.45 -2.65 21.54
C ALA A 542 -8.97 -2.25 21.37
N ARG A 543 -8.70 -0.96 21.14
CA ARG A 543 -7.35 -0.39 20.98
C ARG A 543 -6.64 -0.14 22.31
N LYS A 544 -7.38 0.27 23.35
CA LYS A 544 -6.81 0.69 24.65
C LYS A 544 -6.82 -0.41 25.71
N PHE A 545 -7.57 -1.49 25.50
CA PHE A 545 -7.60 -2.62 26.42
C PHE A 545 -6.22 -3.29 26.57
N CYS A 546 -5.89 -3.73 27.78
CA CYS A 546 -4.67 -4.51 28.07
C CYS A 546 -5.00 -6.00 28.09
N PHE A 547 -4.65 -6.73 27.04
CA PHE A 547 -4.88 -8.17 26.94
C PHE A 547 -3.77 -9.03 27.59
N LEU A 548 -2.66 -8.41 28.00
CA LEU A 548 -1.57 -9.08 28.69
C LEU A 548 -2.03 -9.67 30.02
N THR A 549 -1.40 -10.77 30.42
CA THR A 549 -1.58 -11.34 31.76
C THR A 549 -1.05 -10.41 32.84
N GLN A 550 -1.50 -10.64 34.07
CA GLN A 550 -0.99 -9.90 35.23
C GLN A 550 0.51 -10.12 35.43
N ALA A 551 1.02 -11.33 35.14
CA ALA A 551 2.44 -11.65 35.24
C ALA A 551 3.28 -10.88 34.20
N GLU A 552 2.86 -10.89 32.92
CA GLU A 552 3.52 -10.11 31.86
C GLU A 552 3.52 -8.62 32.18
N ARG A 553 2.38 -8.09 32.62
CA ARG A 553 2.27 -6.67 33.01
C ARG A 553 3.17 -6.33 34.20
N TYR A 554 3.28 -7.22 35.19
CA TYR A 554 4.20 -7.04 36.31
C TYR A 554 5.64 -7.03 35.82
N ASN A 555 6.06 -7.99 35.00
CA ASN A 555 7.41 -8.04 34.44
C ASN A 555 7.74 -6.76 33.65
N LEU A 556 6.85 -6.35 32.75
CA LEU A 556 7.02 -5.12 31.96
C LEU A 556 7.17 -3.88 32.84
N LEU A 557 6.33 -3.70 33.86
CA LEU A 557 6.31 -2.46 34.64
C LEU A 557 7.30 -2.44 35.80
N GLN A 558 7.59 -3.60 36.40
CA GLN A 558 8.34 -3.71 37.65
C GLN A 558 9.74 -4.26 37.44
N VAL A 559 9.95 -5.11 36.43
CA VAL A 559 11.25 -5.71 36.14
C VAL A 559 11.95 -4.94 35.03
N TRP A 560 11.32 -4.75 33.86
CA TRP A 560 11.92 -4.05 32.72
C TRP A 560 11.73 -2.53 32.79
N GLY A 561 10.57 -2.08 33.25
CA GLY A 561 10.21 -0.67 33.34
C GLY A 561 10.87 0.08 34.51
N LYS A 562 11.62 -0.61 35.37
CA LYS A 562 12.33 0.00 36.51
C LYS A 562 13.84 -0.15 36.34
N GLY A 563 14.52 0.97 36.13
CA GLY A 563 15.97 1.06 36.21
C GLY A 563 16.47 1.51 37.58
N LYS A 564 17.78 1.47 37.78
CA LYS A 564 18.44 2.06 38.95
C LYS A 564 18.16 3.57 38.99
N THR A 565 17.57 4.05 40.08
CA THR A 565 17.39 5.49 40.30
C THR A 565 18.75 6.18 40.34
N ARG A 566 18.95 7.19 39.49
CA ARG A 566 20.12 8.06 39.50
C ARG A 566 19.68 9.47 39.90
N TYR A 567 20.30 10.00 40.95
CA TYR A 567 20.06 11.39 41.37
C TYR A 567 20.78 12.34 40.42
N LEU A 568 20.07 13.36 39.94
CA LEU A 568 20.66 14.43 39.13
C LEU A 568 21.00 15.62 40.04
N PRO A 569 22.13 16.32 39.80
CA PRO A 569 22.40 17.58 40.49
C PRO A 569 21.24 18.57 40.35
N GLU A 570 20.89 19.26 41.44
CA GLU A 570 19.85 20.31 41.44
C GLU A 570 20.37 21.69 40.96
N LYS A 571 21.60 21.73 40.44
CA LYS A 571 22.28 22.92 39.94
C LYS A 571 21.99 23.18 38.46
N SER A 572 22.10 24.42 38.00
CA SER A 572 22.10 24.76 36.58
C SER A 572 23.40 24.28 35.88
N LEU A 573 23.38 24.22 34.55
CA LEU A 573 24.57 23.89 33.76
C LEU A 573 25.72 24.86 34.01
N ALA A 574 25.41 26.15 34.14
CA ALA A 574 26.39 27.19 34.45
C ALA A 574 27.02 26.97 35.84
N MET A 575 26.22 26.67 36.87
CA MET A 575 26.74 26.40 38.22
C MET A 575 27.60 25.13 38.28
N LEU A 576 27.26 24.10 37.49
CA LEU A 576 28.08 22.89 37.39
C LEU A 576 29.43 23.19 36.73
N PHE A 577 29.44 23.97 35.65
CA PHE A 577 30.67 24.46 35.03
C PHE A 577 31.50 25.33 35.99
N GLU A 578 30.88 26.29 36.68
CA GLU A 578 31.55 27.15 37.67
C GLU A 578 32.14 26.36 38.85
N THR A 579 31.51 25.24 39.24
CA THR A 579 32.07 24.32 40.24
C THR A 579 33.38 23.71 39.74
N GLN A 580 33.48 23.38 38.45
CA GLN A 580 34.73 22.91 37.83
C GLN A 580 35.77 24.02 37.73
N VAL A 581 35.36 25.24 37.38
CA VAL A 581 36.25 26.41 37.34
C VAL A 581 36.88 26.68 38.71
N ALA A 582 36.09 26.63 39.78
CA ALA A 582 36.59 26.84 41.14
C ALA A 582 37.56 25.73 41.59
N SER A 583 37.36 24.51 41.11
CA SER A 583 38.15 23.35 41.50
C SER A 583 39.44 23.20 40.68
N ASN A 584 39.43 23.62 39.40
CA ASN A 584 40.52 23.43 38.45
C ASN A 584 40.73 24.67 37.55
N PRO A 585 41.03 25.86 38.10
CA PRO A 585 41.04 27.11 37.34
C PRO A 585 42.07 27.12 36.20
N ASP A 586 43.27 26.62 36.46
CA ASP A 586 44.41 26.65 35.52
C ASP A 586 44.42 25.45 34.54
N LYS A 587 43.46 24.53 34.66
CA LYS A 587 43.37 23.37 33.76
C LYS A 587 42.85 23.83 32.39
N VAL A 588 43.35 23.22 31.32
CA VAL A 588 42.84 23.50 29.96
C VAL A 588 41.40 23.01 29.83
N ALA A 589 40.49 23.89 29.41
CA ALA A 589 39.11 23.59 29.10
C ALA A 589 38.89 23.33 27.62
N VAL A 590 39.59 24.07 26.75
CA VAL A 590 39.41 24.01 25.29
C VAL A 590 40.76 24.12 24.59
N TYR A 591 41.02 23.19 23.68
CA TYR A 591 42.03 23.30 22.64
C TYR A 591 41.37 23.80 21.36
N PHE A 592 41.99 24.75 20.66
CA PHE A 592 41.50 25.22 19.37
C PHE A 592 42.68 25.62 18.48
N ASN A 593 42.92 24.87 17.40
CA ASN A 593 44.13 25.00 16.59
C ASN A 593 45.41 24.93 17.45
N HIS A 594 46.17 26.02 17.52
CA HIS A 594 47.42 26.14 18.29
C HIS A 594 47.20 26.84 19.65
N LEU A 595 45.96 27.18 19.98
CA LEU A 595 45.57 27.90 21.19
C LEU A 595 44.99 26.92 22.21
N SER A 596 45.20 27.22 23.48
CA SER A 596 44.54 26.55 24.60
C SER A 596 43.99 27.59 25.57
N VAL A 597 42.78 27.37 26.06
CA VAL A 597 42.12 28.24 27.04
C VAL A 597 41.79 27.45 28.28
N THR A 598 42.14 28.00 29.43
CA THR A 598 41.88 27.41 30.74
C THR A 598 40.41 27.55 31.15
N TYR A 599 39.99 26.77 32.17
CA TYR A 599 38.66 26.91 32.75
C TYR A 599 38.38 28.32 33.27
N LEU A 600 39.36 28.96 33.92
CA LEU A 600 39.23 30.33 34.41
C LEU A 600 39.06 31.32 33.25
N GLU A 601 39.92 31.27 32.24
CA GLU A 601 39.85 32.17 31.08
C GLU A 601 38.54 32.00 30.30
N LEU A 602 38.07 30.77 30.08
CA LEU A 602 36.79 30.51 29.43
C LEU A 602 35.62 31.07 30.24
N ASN A 603 35.67 30.94 31.56
CA ASN A 603 34.65 31.49 32.45
C ASN A 603 34.63 33.02 32.44
N GLU A 604 35.80 33.68 32.37
CA GLU A 604 35.88 35.13 32.23
C GLU A 604 35.27 35.62 30.90
N LEU A 605 35.54 34.92 29.79
CA LEU A 605 34.92 35.21 28.50
C LEU A 605 33.40 35.03 28.56
N ALA A 606 32.92 33.94 29.18
CA ALA A 606 31.50 33.70 29.38
C ALA A 606 30.84 34.78 30.25
N GLU A 607 31.55 35.30 31.25
CA GLU A 607 31.04 36.37 32.12
C GLU A 607 30.92 37.71 31.37
N ARG A 608 31.83 38.02 30.43
CA ARG A 608 31.69 39.19 29.54
C ARG A 608 30.41 39.09 28.69
N VAL A 609 30.11 37.90 28.18
CA VAL A 609 28.85 37.67 27.44
C VAL A 609 27.63 37.82 28.37
N ALA A 610 27.66 37.20 29.55
CA ALA A 610 26.59 37.31 30.53
C ALA A 610 26.30 38.77 30.91
N ASN A 611 27.35 39.58 31.15
CA ASN A 611 27.21 41.01 31.44
C ASN A 611 26.60 41.78 30.28
N ARG A 612 26.99 41.50 29.03
CA ARG A 612 26.36 42.14 27.87
C ARG A 612 24.87 41.81 27.80
N ILE A 613 24.48 40.57 28.06
CA ILE A 613 23.05 40.17 28.07
C ILE A 613 22.29 40.90 29.19
N ARG A 614 22.87 41.01 30.40
CA ARG A 614 22.28 41.78 31.51
C ARG A 614 22.10 43.26 31.15
N GLN A 615 23.06 43.87 30.47
CA GLN A 615 22.96 45.26 29.98
C GLN A 615 21.83 45.45 28.97
N GLN A 616 21.48 44.42 28.20
CA GLN A 616 20.31 44.44 27.31
C GLN A 616 18.98 44.33 28.05
N GLN A 617 18.99 44.11 29.36
CA GLN A 617 17.80 43.95 30.19
C GLN A 617 16.86 42.84 29.68
N LEU A 618 17.42 41.81 29.03
CA LEU A 618 16.64 40.66 28.59
C LEU A 618 16.17 39.86 29.81
N PRO A 619 14.88 39.46 29.87
CA PRO A 619 14.37 38.69 30.99
C PRO A 619 14.97 37.27 30.99
N ALA A 620 14.96 36.63 32.16
CA ALA A 620 15.26 35.21 32.23
C ALA A 620 14.33 34.40 31.31
N GLN A 621 14.85 33.30 30.76
CA GLN A 621 14.17 32.43 29.77
C GLN A 621 13.92 33.09 28.41
N HIS A 622 14.56 34.23 28.13
CA HIS A 622 14.58 34.80 26.78
C HIS A 622 15.37 33.90 25.81
N PHE A 623 14.93 33.86 24.56
CA PHE A 623 15.57 33.06 23.51
C PHE A 623 16.56 33.91 22.72
N ILE A 624 17.79 33.43 22.65
CA ILE A 624 18.91 34.19 22.07
C ILE A 624 19.50 33.35 20.94
N GLY A 625 19.49 33.90 19.73
CA GLY A 625 20.10 33.23 18.58
C GLY A 625 21.63 33.16 18.69
N LEU A 626 22.21 32.09 18.18
CA LEU A 626 23.66 31.92 18.06
C LEU A 626 24.01 31.51 16.63
N TYR A 627 24.62 32.41 15.85
CA TYR A 627 25.12 32.16 14.50
C TYR A 627 26.64 32.37 14.47
N LEU A 628 27.37 31.37 14.94
CA LEU A 628 28.82 31.41 15.09
C LEU A 628 29.46 30.18 14.45
N GLN A 629 30.68 30.32 13.95
CA GLN A 629 31.51 29.15 13.62
C GLN A 629 32.15 28.60 14.89
N ARG A 630 32.55 27.32 14.85
CA ARG A 630 33.25 26.66 15.96
C ARG A 630 34.49 27.46 16.34
N SER A 631 34.55 27.83 17.61
CA SER A 631 35.50 28.77 18.17
C SER A 631 35.39 28.74 19.70
N ILE A 632 36.40 29.24 20.40
CA ILE A 632 36.35 29.40 21.87
C ILE A 632 35.21 30.36 22.24
N GLU A 633 35.04 31.40 21.42
CA GLU A 633 34.04 32.43 21.53
C GLU A 633 32.61 31.86 21.49
N MET A 634 32.35 30.85 20.65
CA MET A 634 31.06 30.13 20.63
C MET A 634 30.73 29.53 21.99
N LEU A 635 31.70 28.88 22.63
CA LEU A 635 31.50 28.23 23.93
C LEU A 635 31.31 29.27 25.03
N ALA A 636 32.08 30.36 25.00
CA ALA A 636 31.88 31.50 25.88
C ALA A 636 30.46 32.07 25.75
N VAL A 637 29.93 32.18 24.54
CA VAL A 637 28.56 32.67 24.31
C VAL A 637 27.52 31.71 24.88
N ILE A 638 27.65 30.39 24.62
CA ILE A 638 26.74 29.37 25.17
C ILE A 638 26.72 29.45 26.70
N LEU A 639 27.89 29.42 27.33
CA LEU A 639 28.00 29.49 28.80
C LEU A 639 27.47 30.82 29.35
N GLY A 640 27.74 31.94 28.67
CA GLY A 640 27.24 33.26 29.03
C GLY A 640 25.72 33.38 28.99
N ILE A 641 25.08 32.82 27.97
CA ILE A 641 23.61 32.74 27.86
C ILE A 641 23.03 31.91 29.01
N LEU A 642 23.63 30.75 29.30
CA LEU A 642 23.19 29.86 30.39
C LEU A 642 23.37 30.49 31.78
N LYS A 643 24.42 31.31 31.99
CA LYS A 643 24.69 32.04 33.24
C LYS A 643 23.58 33.03 33.61
N VAL A 644 22.93 33.63 32.61
CA VAL A 644 21.81 34.56 32.81
C VAL A 644 20.44 33.89 32.69
N ASN A 645 20.41 32.55 32.71
CA ASN A 645 19.19 31.74 32.63
C ASN A 645 18.35 32.02 31.36
N CYS A 646 19.01 32.41 30.27
CA CYS A 646 18.41 32.47 28.94
C CYS A 646 18.64 31.15 28.20
N ALA A 647 17.91 30.92 27.12
CA ALA A 647 18.07 29.74 26.28
C ALA A 647 18.70 30.12 24.94
N TYR A 648 19.70 29.35 24.50
CA TYR A 648 20.33 29.59 23.20
C TYR A 648 19.58 28.85 22.08
N VAL A 649 19.50 29.48 20.92
CA VAL A 649 18.95 28.90 19.68
C VAL A 649 20.08 28.81 18.66
N PRO A 650 20.75 27.65 18.54
CA PRO A 650 21.90 27.50 17.66
C PRO A 650 21.48 27.44 16.20
N LEU A 651 22.16 28.24 15.37
CA LEU A 651 21.95 28.37 13.94
C LEU A 651 23.25 27.96 13.23
N ASP A 652 23.17 26.94 12.38
CA ASP A 652 24.34 26.51 11.62
C ASP A 652 24.70 27.58 10.57
N THR A 653 25.97 27.97 10.53
CA THR A 653 26.51 28.90 9.52
C THR A 653 26.39 28.41 8.07
N LYS A 654 26.09 27.12 7.87
CA LYS A 654 25.82 26.51 6.57
C LYS A 654 24.34 26.58 6.17
N TYR A 655 23.43 27.01 7.05
CA TYR A 655 22.02 27.15 6.70
C TYR A 655 21.80 28.30 5.71
N PRO A 656 20.91 28.12 4.71
CA PRO A 656 20.46 29.23 3.89
C PRO A 656 19.79 30.32 4.76
N LEU A 657 20.00 31.60 4.44
CA LEU A 657 19.42 32.72 5.18
C LEU A 657 17.90 32.64 5.34
N LEU A 658 17.19 32.12 4.33
CA LEU A 658 15.73 31.90 4.40
C LEU A 658 15.34 30.90 5.50
N LYS A 659 16.15 29.87 5.74
CA LYS A 659 15.91 28.93 6.84
C LYS A 659 16.15 29.60 8.19
N ILE A 660 17.15 30.48 8.26
CA ILE A 660 17.45 31.25 9.47
C ILE A 660 16.32 32.23 9.77
N GLU A 661 15.78 32.90 8.75
CA GLU A 661 14.59 33.77 8.87
C GLU A 661 13.41 33.03 9.49
N GLN A 662 13.11 31.81 9.01
CA GLN A 662 12.03 30.99 9.54
C GLN A 662 12.23 30.65 11.02
N ILE A 663 13.47 30.27 11.39
CA ILE A 663 13.78 29.95 12.80
C ILE A 663 13.69 31.21 13.68
N VAL A 664 14.19 32.35 13.19
CA VAL A 664 14.10 33.64 13.88
C VAL A 664 12.65 34.02 14.15
N GLU A 665 11.77 33.80 13.17
CA GLU A 665 10.34 34.07 13.28
C GLU A 665 9.64 33.09 14.23
N ASP A 666 9.85 31.78 14.06
CA ASP A 666 9.22 30.74 14.87
C ASP A 666 9.65 30.80 16.34
N ALA A 667 10.92 31.11 16.61
CA ALA A 667 11.44 31.29 17.96
C ALA A 667 11.30 32.73 18.50
N ASN A 668 10.74 33.65 17.71
CA ASN A 668 10.58 35.06 18.05
C ASN A 668 11.88 35.70 18.60
N LEU A 669 12.99 35.50 17.89
CA LEU A 669 14.30 35.98 18.31
C LEU A 669 14.41 37.49 18.13
N SER A 670 14.67 38.21 19.23
CA SER A 670 14.93 39.65 19.19
C SER A 670 16.41 40.00 19.07
N CYS A 671 17.31 39.04 19.32
CA CYS A 671 18.76 39.24 19.20
C CYS A 671 19.48 37.97 18.73
N LEU A 672 20.63 38.18 18.08
CA LEU A 672 21.46 37.15 17.49
C LEU A 672 22.94 37.44 17.77
N PHE A 673 23.63 36.53 18.46
CA PHE A 673 25.09 36.55 18.52
C PHE A 673 25.67 36.12 17.18
N ILE A 674 26.55 36.95 16.63
CA ILE A 674 27.10 36.79 15.28
C ILE A 674 28.57 37.20 15.23
N GLN A 675 29.32 36.62 14.28
CA GLN A 675 30.69 37.03 13.96
C GLN A 675 30.67 38.34 13.16
N GLN A 676 31.63 39.23 13.42
CA GLN A 676 31.72 40.54 12.76
C GLN A 676 31.62 40.45 11.23
N LYS A 677 32.27 39.44 10.63
CA LYS A 677 32.29 39.24 9.17
C LYS A 677 30.93 38.95 8.53
N SER A 678 29.93 38.53 9.31
CA SER A 678 28.60 38.15 8.82
C SER A 678 27.55 39.23 9.07
N VAL A 679 27.90 40.33 9.75
CA VAL A 679 26.97 41.39 10.16
C VAL A 679 26.33 42.10 8.98
N GLU A 680 27.12 42.47 7.97
CA GLU A 680 26.64 43.21 6.80
C GLU A 680 25.58 42.40 6.03
N GLN A 681 25.89 41.13 5.74
CA GLN A 681 24.96 40.19 5.07
C GLN A 681 23.62 40.08 5.82
N PHE A 682 23.66 39.94 7.15
CA PHE A 682 22.45 39.77 7.95
C PHE A 682 21.65 41.07 8.11
N ASN A 683 22.33 42.21 8.26
CA ASN A 683 21.66 43.51 8.28
C ASN A 683 20.90 43.78 6.98
N ASP A 684 21.54 43.55 5.84
CA ASP A 684 20.90 43.73 4.52
C ASP A 684 19.72 42.77 4.36
N PHE A 685 19.91 41.50 4.69
CA PHE A 685 18.87 40.48 4.58
C PHE A 685 17.66 40.76 5.50
N PHE A 686 17.88 41.04 6.78
CA PHE A 686 16.77 41.34 7.71
C PHE A 686 16.09 42.66 7.41
N LYS A 687 16.82 43.66 6.89
CA LYS A 687 16.23 44.91 6.41
C LYS A 687 15.30 44.68 5.23
N GLN A 688 15.69 43.86 4.26
CA GLN A 688 14.83 43.47 3.12
C GLN A 688 13.57 42.72 3.55
N LYS A 689 13.64 41.98 4.66
CA LYS A 689 12.53 41.21 5.23
C LYS A 689 11.73 41.95 6.30
N GLU A 690 12.04 43.22 6.56
CA GLU A 690 11.44 44.07 7.60
C GLU A 690 11.48 43.45 9.01
N LYS A 691 12.50 42.63 9.30
CA LYS A 691 12.69 41.98 10.61
C LYS A 691 13.55 42.86 11.53
N LYS A 692 13.13 43.00 12.80
CA LYS A 692 13.87 43.72 13.83
C LYS A 692 14.62 42.73 14.73
N VAL A 693 15.85 42.39 14.35
CA VAL A 693 16.73 41.52 15.15
C VAL A 693 18.02 42.28 15.44
N GLU A 694 18.37 42.41 16.72
CA GLU A 694 19.62 43.04 17.13
C GLU A 694 20.81 42.07 16.91
N LEU A 695 21.79 42.49 16.11
CA LEU A 695 23.00 41.71 15.87
C LEU A 695 24.07 42.05 16.91
N LEU A 696 24.43 41.08 17.75
CA LEU A 696 25.43 41.20 18.81
C LEU A 696 26.75 40.60 18.35
N THR A 697 27.72 41.46 18.03
CA THR A 697 29.04 41.05 17.53
C THR A 697 29.91 40.53 18.66
N VAL A 698 30.31 39.26 18.58
CA VAL A 698 31.04 38.58 19.66
C VAL A 698 32.42 39.19 19.90
N GLU A 699 33.13 39.57 18.85
CA GLU A 699 34.47 40.18 18.93
C GLU A 699 34.45 41.51 19.71
N ALA A 700 33.41 42.32 19.49
CA ALA A 700 33.23 43.58 20.22
C ALA A 700 32.92 43.36 21.70
N ILE A 701 32.18 42.30 22.04
CA ILE A 701 31.81 41.99 23.42
C ILE A 701 33.02 41.45 24.19
N LEU A 702 33.77 40.54 23.58
CA LEU A 702 34.91 39.89 24.23
C LEU A 702 36.14 40.80 24.35
N SER A 703 36.26 41.85 23.53
CA SER A 703 37.34 42.84 23.64
C SER A 703 37.17 43.85 24.79
N THR A 704 36.02 43.86 25.47
CA THR A 704 35.80 44.74 26.63
C THR A 704 36.70 44.35 27.82
N GLN A 705 37.43 45.32 28.38
CA GLN A 705 38.29 45.12 29.56
C GLN A 705 37.52 45.20 30.90
N GLN A 706 36.19 45.04 30.88
CA GLN A 706 35.41 45.07 32.12
C GLN A 706 35.83 43.89 33.02
N LYS A 707 36.29 44.20 34.23
CA LYS A 707 36.46 43.20 35.29
C LYS A 707 35.11 42.53 35.53
N ALA A 708 35.11 41.21 35.72
CA ALA A 708 33.93 40.48 36.14
C ALA A 708 33.27 41.20 37.32
N CYS A 709 32.02 41.63 37.15
CA CYS A 709 31.25 42.22 38.25
C CYS A 709 31.10 41.16 39.36
N GLU A 710 30.97 41.60 40.62
CA GLU A 710 30.68 40.68 41.74
C GLU A 710 29.54 39.74 41.33
N GLN A 711 29.81 38.43 41.45
CA GLN A 711 28.85 37.37 41.17
C GLN A 711 27.58 37.67 41.96
N VAL A 712 26.53 38.14 41.30
CA VAL A 712 25.20 38.13 41.93
C VAL A 712 24.84 36.65 42.05
N PRO A 713 24.69 36.10 43.26
CA PRO A 713 24.32 34.70 43.42
C PRO A 713 22.90 34.57 42.88
N THR A 714 22.80 34.11 41.65
CA THR A 714 21.51 33.72 41.10
C THR A 714 21.14 32.41 41.81
N ASP A 715 20.11 32.46 42.63
CA ASP A 715 19.57 31.30 43.35
C ASP A 715 18.82 30.43 42.34
N LEU A 716 19.48 29.40 41.78
CA LEU A 716 18.99 28.70 40.59
C LEU A 716 18.67 27.22 40.86
N THR A 717 17.60 26.96 41.61
CA THR A 717 16.82 25.72 41.50
C THR A 717 16.11 25.68 40.14
N ILE A 718 16.89 25.43 39.06
CA ILE A 718 16.51 25.76 37.68
C ILE A 718 16.51 24.57 36.73
N THR A 719 16.64 23.35 37.25
CA THR A 719 16.74 22.14 36.42
C THR A 719 15.60 22.01 35.39
N ASN A 720 14.38 22.47 35.67
CA ASN A 720 13.25 22.42 34.72
C ASN A 720 13.13 23.62 33.75
N LYS A 721 14.08 24.56 33.76
CA LYS A 721 14.11 25.70 32.83
C LYS A 721 14.76 25.34 31.49
N ILE A 722 14.39 26.06 30.45
CA ILE A 722 14.88 25.85 29.08
C ILE A 722 16.35 26.27 28.99
N ALA A 723 17.17 25.40 28.40
CA ALA A 723 18.58 25.64 28.14
C ALA A 723 18.84 25.94 26.65
N TYR A 724 18.16 25.22 25.74
CA TYR A 724 18.22 25.50 24.31
C TYR A 724 16.95 25.12 23.57
N ILE A 725 16.83 25.61 22.33
CA ILE A 725 15.85 25.16 21.34
C ILE A 725 16.57 24.82 20.03
N MET A 726 16.48 23.57 19.57
CA MET A 726 17.05 23.12 18.29
C MET A 726 15.94 22.77 17.30
N PHE A 727 16.13 23.11 16.02
CA PHE A 727 15.12 22.93 14.98
C PHE A 727 15.41 21.70 14.12
N THR A 728 14.39 20.84 13.96
CA THR A 728 14.47 19.62 13.14
C THR A 728 14.53 19.92 11.63
N SER A 729 15.07 18.98 10.83
CA SER A 729 15.29 19.16 9.38
C SER A 729 14.02 19.31 8.53
N GLY A 730 12.84 18.99 9.08
CA GLY A 730 11.55 19.34 8.47
C GLY A 730 11.16 18.54 7.23
N THR A 731 11.28 17.20 7.23
CA THR A 731 10.80 16.33 6.12
C THR A 731 9.30 16.44 5.84
N THR A 732 8.52 17.05 6.74
CA THR A 732 7.07 17.27 6.63
C THR A 732 6.68 18.73 6.33
N GLY A 733 7.64 19.58 5.94
CA GLY A 733 7.41 20.99 5.60
C GLY A 733 8.16 21.95 6.52
N ARG A 734 7.52 22.45 7.60
CA ARG A 734 8.11 23.45 8.50
C ARG A 734 8.96 22.82 9.63
N PRO A 735 10.20 23.29 9.87
CA PRO A 735 11.01 22.89 11.02
C PRO A 735 10.27 23.07 12.35
N LYS A 736 10.40 22.10 13.27
CA LYS A 736 9.83 22.20 14.63
C LYS A 736 10.93 22.41 15.65
N GLY A 737 10.75 23.41 16.53
CA GLY A 737 11.66 23.70 17.63
C GLY A 737 11.50 22.71 18.79
N VAL A 738 12.53 21.94 19.08
CA VAL A 738 12.60 21.00 20.21
C VAL A 738 13.12 21.75 21.42
N VAL A 739 12.27 21.91 22.43
CA VAL A 739 12.58 22.61 23.68
C VAL A 739 13.27 21.65 24.65
N VAL A 740 14.49 21.99 25.08
CA VAL A 740 15.29 21.14 25.97
C VAL A 740 15.68 21.89 27.23
N THR A 741 15.45 21.26 28.39
CA THR A 741 15.75 21.84 29.70
C THR A 741 17.16 21.54 30.19
N HIS A 742 17.64 22.31 31.17
CA HIS A 742 18.88 22.01 31.88
C HIS A 742 18.90 20.57 32.42
N ARG A 743 17.80 20.10 33.01
CA ARG A 743 17.68 18.73 33.56
C ARG A 743 17.85 17.67 32.49
N ASN A 744 17.30 17.88 31.30
CA ASN A 744 17.45 16.94 30.19
C ASN A 744 18.92 16.80 29.80
N ILE A 745 19.64 17.92 29.68
CA ILE A 745 21.07 17.93 29.33
C ILE A 745 21.90 17.31 30.43
N ILE A 746 21.68 17.69 31.69
CA ILE A 746 22.39 17.14 32.85
C ILE A 746 22.20 15.62 32.92
N ASN A 747 20.97 15.13 32.71
CA ASN A 747 20.69 13.71 32.65
C ASN A 747 21.47 13.02 31.53
N TYR A 748 21.47 13.61 30.33
CA TYR A 748 22.14 13.04 29.17
C TYR A 748 23.67 13.03 29.34
N CYS A 749 24.26 14.14 29.76
CA CYS A 749 25.70 14.23 30.04
C CYS A 749 26.11 13.25 31.14
N LYS A 750 25.33 13.13 32.21
CA LYS A 750 25.61 12.18 33.30
C LYS A 750 25.54 10.73 32.84
N TRP A 751 24.50 10.38 32.06
CA TRP A 751 24.42 9.05 31.46
C TRP A 751 25.63 8.78 30.56
N PHE A 752 25.98 9.72 29.68
CA PHE A 752 27.11 9.61 28.78
C PHE A 752 28.39 9.35 29.57
N THR A 753 28.74 10.20 30.53
CA THR A 753 29.98 10.08 31.33
C THR A 753 30.03 8.79 32.14
N GLU A 754 28.92 8.37 32.74
CA GLU A 754 28.87 7.15 33.55
C GLU A 754 28.92 5.87 32.70
N THR A 755 28.36 5.88 31.49
CA THR A 755 28.30 4.71 30.61
C THR A 755 29.57 4.55 29.77
N THR A 756 30.19 5.65 29.33
CA THR A 756 31.43 5.60 28.54
C THR A 756 32.68 5.71 29.39
N HIS A 757 32.53 5.91 30.71
CA HIS A 757 33.62 6.23 31.63
C HIS A 757 34.41 7.47 31.22
N PHE A 758 33.73 8.45 30.60
CA PHE A 758 34.33 9.72 30.21
C PHE A 758 34.56 10.59 31.45
N ASP A 759 35.81 10.90 31.74
CA ASP A 759 36.25 11.63 32.94
C ASP A 759 37.14 12.85 32.60
N GLU A 760 37.73 13.47 33.61
CA GLU A 760 38.53 14.68 33.47
C GLU A 760 39.84 14.48 32.68
N LYS A 761 40.25 13.25 32.39
CA LYS A 761 41.45 12.91 31.61
C LYS A 761 41.13 12.65 30.14
N CYS A 762 39.84 12.47 29.82
CA CYS A 762 39.40 12.27 28.45
C CYS A 762 39.35 13.60 27.68
N THR A 763 39.53 13.51 26.37
CA THR A 763 39.33 14.62 25.42
C THR A 763 38.37 14.18 24.34
N ILE A 764 37.47 15.05 23.91
CA ILE A 764 36.49 14.78 22.84
C ILE A 764 36.54 15.87 21.78
N ASP A 765 36.37 15.48 20.52
CA ASP A 765 36.32 16.40 19.39
C ASP A 765 34.93 17.03 19.23
N PHE A 766 34.89 18.30 18.87
CA PHE A 766 33.66 18.96 18.43
C PHE A 766 33.51 19.01 16.91
N SER A 767 33.19 17.86 16.30
CA SER A 767 32.99 17.71 14.85
C SER A 767 31.55 17.89 14.36
N SER A 768 30.55 17.85 15.27
CA SER A 768 29.12 17.98 14.95
C SER A 768 28.66 19.42 14.77
N SER A 769 27.58 19.66 14.02
CA SER A 769 26.98 21.00 13.97
C SER A 769 26.43 21.39 15.33
N ILE A 770 26.57 22.66 15.71
CA ILE A 770 25.99 23.20 16.94
C ILE A 770 24.45 23.19 16.91
N ALA A 771 23.84 23.11 15.71
CA ALA A 771 22.39 23.04 15.53
C ALA A 771 21.80 21.62 15.72
N PHE A 772 22.64 20.61 16.00
CA PHE A 772 22.21 19.25 16.32
C PHE A 772 22.53 18.89 17.78
N ASP A 773 21.70 18.04 18.37
CA ASP A 773 21.78 17.61 19.77
C ASP A 773 23.06 16.82 20.09
N LEU A 774 23.66 16.15 19.10
CA LEU A 774 24.98 15.52 19.19
C LEU A 774 26.10 16.50 19.58
N SER A 775 25.91 17.81 19.41
CA SER A 775 26.86 18.82 19.92
C SER A 775 26.94 18.85 21.45
N VAL A 776 25.89 18.45 22.17
CA VAL A 776 25.83 18.52 23.63
C VAL A 776 26.89 17.65 24.33
N PRO A 777 27.03 16.35 24.04
CA PRO A 777 28.09 15.52 24.62
C PRO A 777 29.48 15.96 24.16
N CYS A 778 29.58 16.55 22.96
CA CYS A 778 30.81 17.09 22.41
C CYS A 778 31.14 18.51 22.89
N THR A 779 30.37 19.14 23.78
CA THR A 779 30.67 20.52 24.24
C THR A 779 30.46 20.67 25.73
N LEU A 780 29.23 20.47 26.22
CA LEU A 780 28.90 20.67 27.62
C LEU A 780 29.39 19.51 28.49
N ALA A 781 29.25 18.25 28.06
CA ALA A 781 29.67 17.11 28.88
C ALA A 781 31.13 17.18 29.37
N PRO A 782 32.16 17.43 28.53
CA PRO A 782 33.54 17.52 29.00
C PRO A 782 33.73 18.67 30.01
N LEU A 783 33.10 19.82 29.76
CA LEU A 783 33.19 20.99 30.63
C LEU A 783 32.53 20.77 32.01
N LEU A 784 31.54 19.89 32.11
CA LEU A 784 30.86 19.57 33.37
C LEU A 784 31.64 18.59 34.25
N VAL A 785 32.57 17.82 33.68
CA VAL A 785 33.42 16.85 34.41
C VAL A 785 34.86 17.32 34.61
N GLY A 786 35.22 18.52 34.13
CA GLY A 786 36.57 19.06 34.28
C GLY A 786 37.55 18.54 33.21
N GLY A 787 37.07 17.94 32.12
CA GLY A 787 37.88 17.47 31.00
C GLY A 787 38.06 18.54 29.91
N PRO A 788 39.12 18.46 29.08
CA PRO A 788 39.29 19.35 27.94
C PRO A 788 38.43 18.94 26.73
N LEU A 789 38.03 19.95 25.96
CA LEU A 789 37.46 19.83 24.63
C LEU A 789 38.52 20.04 23.54
N LEU A 790 38.42 19.35 22.40
CA LEU A 790 39.22 19.59 21.19
C LEU A 790 38.41 20.16 20.02
#